data_AF-A0A1Z8Y3Z2-F1
#
_entry.id   AF-A0A1Z8Y3Z2-F1
#
_cell.length_a   1.000
_cell.length_b   1.000
_cell.length_c   1.000
_cell.angle_alpha   90.00
_cell.angle_beta   90.00
_cell.angle_gamma   90.00
#
_symmetry.space_group_name_H-M   'P 1'
#
loop_
_entity.id
_entity.type
_entity.pdbx_description
1 polymer ?
#
loop_
_entity_poly.entity_id
_entity_poly.type
_entity_poly.pdbx_seq_one_letter_code
_entity_poly.pdbx_strand_id
1 'polypeptide(L)'
;MSMKMRKSAGGRGIETSLLSMSCLTLAAIVGLADHASALPGHASGGDACDAWPYECSQAEQTFYVTIDDGPDAVQLALDLVPENWTVSIGPGTYLLDGTLDPAGKAVTVRGTVDPKTDEGLTILDGQGLHRVLQCVSDEGPDTVFENLTISNGLAPLTEFVDFGTFVCGGGILNRGGAPTFRHCLFIGNSAPKGYGASVFGFQSCHTFFECRFTENSAGVTAGGIYNYDCSGSISECEFIRNSAEYGAGVMVDTGTITLTNCTFTNNSAADDGGGMFNNGSSPTLTNCTFTNNSAGGDGGGMRNYDSSPTLTDCTFTNNSAGDDGGGMRNYDSSPTLTDCTFTNNSAADDGGGMYNSSTSYPTLTNCTFTNNSANDGGGGVYNSDSSPIIINCTFTSNSAGIRGSAAASTGSTLTFMNCSFHDNLPCEVGGALCNVNCELSITGSTFTNNSAEFGGAIWIEGGRSTLSECSFTDNDAVDMGGGMYAISSNSTLISCAFTDNTADSGAGFFNDCGTCTLIDTHFTNNSAYEGAGVKIMESTGENTFTRCTFSENFASDAGAGLVILDSTAETTVTGCTFSKNSATEEGGGGFLIDSRMLCIDSLFDNNFARSGGAYWSESSFLECINCVFTSNQAESSGGALIFEFSTSLLNTCVFSNNVAGKGGGAMTNFVSSLELMDTRVCGNTAPQILNEYTDFGGNCIQESCIDCDVPDCPADLNDDGIVNGLDLTILIADWGCTGEGCPGDLDGSGLVDGADLTIIFSAWGGCG
;
A
#
# COMPACT_ATOMS: atom_id res chain seq x y z
N MET A 1 41.03 16.05 -5.47
CA MET A 1 41.54 14.95 -6.31
C MET A 1 40.57 13.79 -6.13
N SER A 2 40.15 13.14 -7.22
CA SER A 2 39.01 12.21 -7.37
C SER A 2 37.67 12.87 -7.71
N MET A 3 37.48 13.14 -9.01
CA MET A 3 36.17 13.22 -9.67
C MET A 3 35.69 11.78 -9.93
N LYS A 4 34.50 11.42 -9.44
CA LYS A 4 33.65 10.37 -10.02
C LYS A 4 32.34 11.05 -10.41
N MET A 5 32.15 11.28 -11.71
CA MET A 5 30.89 11.77 -12.29
C MET A 5 30.08 10.59 -12.84
N ARG A 6 28.85 10.49 -12.35
CA ARG A 6 27.59 10.10 -13.01
C ARG A 6 27.69 9.21 -14.27
N LYS A 7 27.26 7.94 -14.13
CA LYS A 7 26.65 7.18 -15.23
C LYS A 7 25.19 7.59 -15.30
N SER A 8 24.81 8.27 -16.39
CA SER A 8 23.43 8.51 -16.77
C SER A 8 22.81 7.21 -17.31
N ALA A 9 21.56 6.97 -16.94
CA ALA A 9 20.67 6.01 -17.59
C ALA A 9 20.69 6.20 -19.11
N GLY A 10 21.08 5.15 -19.81
CA GLY A 10 20.97 5.03 -21.26
C GLY A 10 20.06 3.87 -21.52
N GLY A 11 18.78 4.16 -21.76
CA GLY A 11 17.80 3.20 -22.20
C GLY A 11 18.28 2.48 -23.45
N ARG A 12 18.24 1.15 -23.43
CA ARG A 12 18.21 0.37 -24.65
C ARG A 12 16.77 0.40 -25.15
N GLY A 13 16.48 1.39 -25.98
CA GLY A 13 15.31 1.35 -26.85
C GLY A 13 15.42 0.10 -27.72
N ILE A 14 14.52 -0.85 -27.50
CA ILE A 14 14.28 -1.93 -28.43
C ILE A 14 13.42 -1.32 -29.54
N GLU A 15 13.98 -1.27 -30.75
CA GLU A 15 13.22 -1.03 -31.97
C GLU A 15 12.28 -2.23 -32.20
N THR A 16 11.06 -2.16 -31.67
CA THR A 16 9.93 -2.93 -32.20
C THR A 16 9.11 -1.97 -33.06
N SER A 17 9.25 -2.13 -34.38
CA SER A 17 8.42 -1.46 -35.36
C SER A 17 6.96 -1.89 -35.20
N LEU A 18 6.21 -1.19 -34.36
CA LEU A 18 4.76 -1.19 -34.33
C LEU A 18 4.25 -0.59 -35.65
N LEU A 19 3.82 -1.46 -36.56
CA LEU A 19 2.91 -1.13 -37.65
C LEU A 19 1.54 -0.83 -37.06
N SER A 20 1.39 0.36 -36.50
CA SER A 20 0.09 1.00 -36.34
C SER A 20 -0.37 1.48 -37.73
N MET A 21 -1.18 0.66 -38.40
CA MET A 21 -1.98 1.14 -39.53
C MET A 21 -3.45 1.03 -39.18
N SER A 22 -4.02 2.20 -38.87
CA SER A 22 -5.45 2.47 -38.87
C SER A 22 -6.12 1.92 -40.13
N CYS A 23 -7.12 1.05 -39.98
CA CYS A 23 -7.92 0.55 -41.10
C CYS A 23 -9.37 1.06 -40.99
N LEU A 24 -9.59 2.28 -41.47
CA LEU A 24 -10.88 2.63 -42.06
C LEU A 24 -10.90 2.08 -43.50
N THR A 25 -12.00 1.41 -43.85
CA THR A 25 -12.48 1.03 -45.19
C THR A 25 -11.66 0.01 -46.00
N LEU A 26 -12.16 -1.23 -46.11
CA LEU A 26 -12.56 -1.84 -47.40
C LEU A 26 -13.27 -3.20 -47.19
N ALA A 27 -14.59 -3.16 -47.02
CA ALA A 27 -15.44 -4.32 -47.29
C ALA A 27 -15.68 -4.39 -48.80
N ALA A 28 -14.97 -5.28 -49.50
CA ALA A 28 -15.35 -5.94 -50.76
C ALA A 28 -14.10 -6.45 -51.48
N ILE A 29 -13.96 -7.77 -51.58
CA ILE A 29 -13.68 -8.56 -52.79
C ILE A 29 -13.43 -10.00 -52.29
N VAL A 30 -14.49 -10.81 -52.36
CA VAL A 30 -14.46 -12.24 -52.08
C VAL A 30 -13.71 -12.92 -53.23
N GLY A 31 -12.54 -13.48 -52.93
CA GLY A 31 -11.79 -14.36 -53.82
C GLY A 31 -12.10 -15.81 -53.48
N LEU A 32 -13.15 -16.35 -54.11
CA LEU A 32 -13.47 -17.79 -54.12
C LEU A 32 -12.30 -18.58 -54.70
N ALA A 33 -11.75 -19.51 -53.92
CA ALA A 33 -11.07 -20.68 -54.46
C ALA A 33 -12.08 -21.84 -54.41
N ASP A 34 -12.65 -22.14 -55.58
CA ASP A 34 -13.50 -23.29 -55.84
C ASP A 34 -12.80 -24.60 -55.48
N HIS A 35 -13.25 -25.24 -54.40
CA HIS A 35 -13.30 -26.70 -54.32
C HIS A 35 -14.75 -27.18 -54.16
N ALA A 36 -15.64 -26.64 -54.99
CA ALA A 36 -16.89 -27.30 -55.32
C ALA A 36 -16.60 -28.45 -56.31
N SER A 37 -16.11 -29.59 -55.80
CA SER A 37 -16.29 -30.85 -56.52
C SER A 37 -17.67 -31.39 -56.18
N ALA A 38 -18.55 -31.40 -57.18
CA ALA A 38 -19.94 -31.76 -57.08
C ALA A 38 -20.14 -33.17 -56.49
N LEU A 39 -20.84 -33.27 -55.36
CA LEU A 39 -21.58 -34.48 -54.99
C LEU A 39 -23.04 -34.32 -55.45
N PRO A 40 -23.66 -35.38 -56.01
CA PRO A 40 -24.99 -35.29 -56.57
C PRO A 40 -26.03 -35.10 -55.47
N GLY A 41 -26.97 -34.19 -55.71
CA GLY A 41 -28.06 -33.92 -54.78
C GLY A 41 -28.81 -35.19 -54.39
N HIS A 42 -28.79 -35.51 -53.10
CA HIS A 42 -29.66 -36.54 -52.56
C HIS A 42 -31.00 -35.93 -52.16
N ALA A 43 -32.02 -36.40 -52.88
CA ALA A 43 -33.42 -36.20 -52.59
C ALA A 43 -33.76 -36.64 -51.15
N SER A 44 -34.67 -35.90 -50.54
CA SER A 44 -35.39 -36.24 -49.32
C SER A 44 -35.89 -37.70 -49.32
N GLY A 45 -35.34 -38.55 -48.44
CA GLY A 45 -35.91 -39.87 -48.09
C GLY A 45 -34.99 -41.09 -48.09
N GLY A 46 -33.66 -40.96 -48.19
CA GLY A 46 -32.70 -42.08 -48.03
C GLY A 46 -32.19 -42.24 -46.59
N ASP A 47 -31.86 -43.47 -46.20
CA ASP A 47 -31.24 -43.80 -44.90
C ASP A 47 -29.82 -43.22 -44.89
N ALA A 48 -29.51 -42.29 -43.97
CA ALA A 48 -28.18 -41.68 -43.89
C ALA A 48 -27.05 -42.70 -43.61
N CYS A 49 -27.39 -43.88 -43.09
CA CYS A 49 -26.43 -44.97 -42.88
C CYS A 49 -26.05 -45.65 -44.20
N ASP A 50 -26.82 -45.48 -45.28
CA ASP A 50 -26.45 -46.01 -46.60
C ASP A 50 -25.22 -45.28 -47.19
N ALA A 51 -24.95 -44.06 -46.73
CA ALA A 51 -23.81 -43.26 -47.18
C ALA A 51 -22.51 -43.60 -46.43
N TRP A 52 -22.60 -44.13 -45.20
CA TRP A 52 -21.46 -44.46 -44.36
C TRP A 52 -21.11 -45.96 -44.48
N PRO A 53 -19.89 -46.32 -44.92
CA PRO A 53 -19.55 -47.73 -45.18
C PRO A 53 -19.32 -48.58 -43.91
N TYR A 54 -19.35 -47.96 -42.72
CA TYR A 54 -19.09 -48.61 -41.43
C TYR A 54 -20.32 -48.56 -40.51
N GLU A 55 -20.14 -48.82 -39.22
CA GLU A 55 -21.25 -48.91 -38.26
C GLU A 55 -21.97 -47.55 -38.12
N CYS A 56 -23.31 -47.57 -38.19
CA CYS A 56 -24.16 -46.40 -38.09
C CYS A 56 -25.51 -46.74 -37.44
N SER A 57 -26.08 -45.80 -36.68
CA SER A 57 -27.39 -45.90 -36.04
C SER A 57 -28.30 -44.75 -36.47
N GLN A 58 -29.35 -45.05 -37.23
CA GLN A 58 -30.41 -44.09 -37.55
C GLN A 58 -31.17 -43.62 -36.30
N ALA A 59 -31.41 -44.54 -35.36
CA ALA A 59 -32.18 -44.25 -34.16
C ALA A 59 -31.43 -43.31 -33.21
N GLU A 60 -30.11 -43.45 -33.13
CA GLU A 60 -29.23 -42.61 -32.32
C GLU A 60 -28.65 -41.44 -33.11
N GLN A 61 -28.95 -41.33 -34.41
CA GLN A 61 -28.40 -40.30 -35.29
C GLN A 61 -26.86 -40.23 -35.20
N THR A 62 -26.22 -41.40 -35.27
CA THR A 62 -24.79 -41.54 -34.97
C THR A 62 -24.05 -42.35 -36.03
N PHE A 63 -22.90 -41.84 -36.48
CA PHE A 63 -21.88 -42.61 -37.21
C PHE A 63 -20.81 -43.06 -36.21
N TYR A 64 -20.42 -44.34 -36.26
CA TYR A 64 -19.33 -44.86 -35.43
C TYR A 64 -18.07 -45.01 -36.27
N VAL A 65 -16.96 -44.52 -35.73
CA VAL A 65 -15.62 -44.60 -36.32
C VAL A 65 -14.72 -45.39 -35.38
N THR A 66 -13.96 -46.34 -35.92
CA THR A 66 -12.99 -47.16 -35.20
C THR A 66 -11.61 -47.03 -35.83
N ILE A 67 -10.56 -47.41 -35.08
CA ILE A 67 -9.17 -47.34 -35.58
C ILE A 67 -8.93 -48.22 -36.81
N ASP A 68 -9.75 -49.25 -37.02
CA ASP A 68 -9.63 -50.19 -38.14
C ASP A 68 -10.22 -49.63 -39.45
N ASP A 69 -10.96 -48.51 -39.39
CA ASP A 69 -11.64 -47.90 -40.54
C ASP A 69 -10.70 -47.08 -41.44
N GLY A 70 -9.44 -46.90 -41.01
CA GLY A 70 -8.38 -46.21 -41.74
C GLY A 70 -8.16 -44.75 -41.32
N PRO A 71 -7.04 -44.12 -41.76
CA PRO A 71 -6.62 -42.80 -41.29
C PRO A 71 -7.55 -41.65 -41.73
N ASP A 72 -8.23 -41.79 -42.88
CA ASP A 72 -9.15 -40.79 -43.42
C ASP A 72 -10.59 -40.93 -42.87
N ALA A 73 -10.87 -41.95 -42.05
CA ALA A 73 -12.23 -42.29 -41.65
C ALA A 73 -12.94 -41.17 -40.88
N VAL A 74 -12.21 -40.44 -40.03
CA VAL A 74 -12.77 -39.34 -39.23
C VAL A 74 -13.24 -38.19 -40.14
N GLN A 75 -12.42 -37.77 -41.11
CA GLN A 75 -12.83 -36.72 -42.05
C GLN A 75 -13.96 -37.20 -42.96
N LEU A 76 -13.90 -38.43 -43.45
CA LEU A 76 -14.98 -38.99 -44.27
C LEU A 76 -16.31 -39.02 -43.50
N ALA A 77 -16.29 -39.31 -42.20
CA ALA A 77 -17.49 -39.23 -41.36
C ALA A 77 -18.01 -37.78 -41.28
N LEU A 78 -17.13 -36.80 -41.07
CA LEU A 78 -17.51 -35.37 -41.06
C LEU A 78 -18.11 -34.92 -42.39
N ASP A 79 -17.58 -35.38 -43.52
CA ASP A 79 -18.06 -35.03 -44.86
C ASP A 79 -19.48 -35.58 -45.12
N LEU A 80 -19.77 -36.79 -44.63
CA LEU A 80 -21.00 -37.52 -44.94
C LEU A 80 -22.11 -37.37 -43.89
N VAL A 81 -21.75 -37.04 -42.64
CA VAL A 81 -22.70 -36.96 -41.54
C VAL A 81 -23.72 -35.82 -41.77
N PRO A 82 -25.03 -36.07 -41.52
CA PRO A 82 -26.05 -35.02 -41.55
C PRO A 82 -25.85 -33.98 -40.43
N GLU A 83 -26.48 -32.81 -40.56
CA GLU A 83 -26.50 -31.83 -39.47
C GLU A 83 -27.24 -32.36 -38.22
N ASN A 84 -26.77 -31.93 -37.05
CA ASN A 84 -27.23 -32.31 -35.70
C ASN A 84 -27.03 -33.78 -35.33
N TRP A 85 -26.21 -34.51 -36.10
CA TRP A 85 -25.84 -35.89 -35.82
C TRP A 85 -24.52 -35.97 -35.06
N THR A 86 -24.24 -37.17 -34.54
CA THR A 86 -23.00 -37.46 -33.81
C THR A 86 -22.04 -38.29 -34.66
N VAL A 87 -20.76 -37.92 -34.67
CA VAL A 87 -19.65 -38.78 -35.08
C VAL A 87 -19.00 -39.30 -33.79
N SER A 88 -19.27 -40.57 -33.45
CA SER A 88 -18.75 -41.24 -32.26
C SER A 88 -17.48 -42.01 -32.59
N ILE A 89 -16.35 -41.60 -32.03
CA ILE A 89 -15.04 -42.17 -32.32
C ILE A 89 -14.63 -43.10 -31.17
N GLY A 90 -14.35 -44.35 -31.52
CA GLY A 90 -13.92 -45.39 -30.58
C GLY A 90 -12.56 -45.08 -29.94
N PRO A 91 -12.17 -45.81 -28.87
CA PRO A 91 -10.90 -45.62 -28.20
C PRO A 91 -9.72 -45.98 -29.12
N GLY A 92 -8.62 -45.24 -29.01
CA GLY A 92 -7.41 -45.45 -29.80
C GLY A 92 -6.72 -44.16 -30.22
N THR A 93 -5.53 -44.31 -30.81
CA THR A 93 -4.76 -43.21 -31.40
C THR A 93 -4.96 -43.20 -32.91
N TYR A 94 -5.65 -42.19 -33.41
CA TYR A 94 -5.91 -41.94 -34.82
C TYR A 94 -4.81 -41.03 -35.35
N LEU A 95 -3.89 -41.62 -36.10
CA LEU A 95 -2.84 -40.91 -36.81
C LEU A 95 -3.46 -40.26 -38.06
N LEU A 96 -3.64 -38.95 -38.01
CA LEU A 96 -4.32 -38.21 -39.06
C LEU A 96 -3.38 -37.99 -40.24
N ASP A 97 -3.88 -38.10 -41.48
CA ASP A 97 -3.11 -37.79 -42.69
C ASP A 97 -3.35 -36.34 -43.19
N GLY A 98 -4.19 -35.58 -42.47
CA GLY A 98 -4.52 -34.19 -42.78
C GLY A 98 -5.28 -33.50 -41.64
N THR A 99 -5.61 -32.23 -41.85
CA THR A 99 -6.38 -31.42 -40.90
C THR A 99 -7.87 -31.72 -41.03
N LEU A 100 -8.52 -31.97 -39.90
CA LEU A 100 -9.97 -32.19 -39.84
C LEU A 100 -10.74 -30.88 -40.03
N ASP A 101 -11.85 -30.91 -40.77
CA ASP A 101 -12.69 -29.74 -41.06
C ASP A 101 -14.18 -30.13 -41.02
N PRO A 102 -14.98 -29.60 -40.09
CA PRO A 102 -16.44 -29.81 -40.03
C PRO A 102 -17.22 -29.11 -41.15
N ALA A 103 -16.58 -28.23 -41.92
CA ALA A 103 -17.17 -27.48 -43.02
C ALA A 103 -18.44 -26.70 -42.63
N GLY A 104 -18.45 -26.09 -41.44
CA GLY A 104 -19.57 -25.27 -40.95
C GLY A 104 -20.79 -26.07 -40.46
N LYS A 105 -20.73 -27.41 -40.46
CA LYS A 105 -21.86 -28.24 -40.02
C LYS A 105 -22.07 -28.16 -38.51
N ALA A 106 -23.34 -28.05 -38.10
CA ALA A 106 -23.74 -28.38 -36.74
C ALA A 106 -23.60 -29.90 -36.55
N VAL A 107 -22.60 -30.35 -35.81
CA VAL A 107 -22.27 -31.77 -35.62
C VAL A 107 -21.64 -31.96 -34.24
N THR A 108 -21.91 -33.09 -33.59
CA THR A 108 -21.19 -33.49 -32.38
C THR A 108 -20.12 -34.51 -32.72
N VAL A 109 -18.85 -34.20 -32.46
CA VAL A 109 -17.73 -35.15 -32.58
C VAL A 109 -17.35 -35.59 -31.18
N ARG A 110 -17.61 -36.87 -30.89
CA ARG A 110 -17.50 -37.42 -29.53
C ARG A 110 -16.45 -38.52 -29.47
N GLY A 111 -15.48 -38.38 -28.58
CA GLY A 111 -14.56 -39.45 -28.23
C GLY A 111 -15.08 -40.36 -27.13
N THR A 112 -14.38 -41.46 -26.92
CA THR A 112 -14.66 -42.42 -25.85
C THR A 112 -13.90 -42.04 -24.59
N VAL A 113 -14.54 -42.13 -23.42
CA VAL A 113 -13.89 -41.96 -22.10
C VAL A 113 -13.75 -43.31 -21.39
N ASP A 114 -12.77 -43.42 -20.49
CA ASP A 114 -12.72 -44.51 -19.53
C ASP A 114 -13.85 -44.33 -18.50
N PRO A 115 -14.79 -45.29 -18.35
CA PRO A 115 -15.94 -45.13 -17.45
C PRO A 115 -15.57 -45.12 -15.96
N LYS A 116 -14.31 -45.35 -15.59
CA LYS A 116 -13.82 -45.33 -14.20
C LYS A 116 -13.02 -44.08 -13.86
N THR A 117 -12.22 -43.58 -14.80
CA THR A 117 -11.35 -42.41 -14.58
C THR A 117 -11.85 -41.15 -15.27
N ASP A 118 -12.84 -41.28 -16.16
CA ASP A 118 -13.35 -40.24 -17.05
C ASP A 118 -12.30 -39.71 -18.04
N GLU A 119 -11.13 -40.36 -18.14
CA GLU A 119 -10.06 -39.94 -19.05
C GLU A 119 -10.43 -40.25 -20.51
N GLY A 120 -10.21 -39.29 -21.41
CA GLY A 120 -10.38 -39.48 -22.85
C GLY A 120 -9.45 -40.57 -23.42
N LEU A 121 -10.03 -41.60 -24.02
CA LEU A 121 -9.34 -42.72 -24.66
C LEU A 121 -9.18 -42.54 -26.18
N THR A 122 -9.83 -41.53 -26.76
CA THR A 122 -9.75 -41.19 -28.18
C THR A 122 -8.74 -40.07 -28.40
N ILE A 123 -7.69 -40.37 -29.16
CA ILE A 123 -6.59 -39.43 -29.46
C ILE A 123 -6.58 -39.15 -30.96
N LEU A 124 -6.74 -37.88 -31.33
CA LEU A 124 -6.56 -37.35 -32.67
C LEU A 124 -5.16 -36.73 -32.75
N ASP A 125 -4.26 -37.40 -33.47
CA ASP A 125 -2.83 -37.09 -33.47
C ASP A 125 -2.36 -36.50 -34.81
N GLY A 126 -1.84 -35.28 -34.77
CA GLY A 126 -1.31 -34.55 -35.93
C GLY A 126 0.13 -34.93 -36.34
N GLN A 127 0.72 -35.90 -35.64
CA GLN A 127 2.02 -36.53 -35.90
C GLN A 127 3.23 -35.57 -35.87
N GLY A 128 3.05 -34.34 -35.40
CA GLY A 128 4.01 -33.25 -35.53
C GLY A 128 4.20 -32.80 -36.98
N LEU A 129 3.26 -33.12 -37.87
CA LEU A 129 3.35 -32.87 -39.31
C LEU A 129 2.37 -31.80 -39.78
N HIS A 130 1.20 -31.71 -39.19
CA HIS A 130 0.15 -30.78 -39.58
C HIS A 130 -0.75 -30.41 -38.39
N ARG A 131 -1.65 -29.45 -38.64
CA ARG A 131 -2.70 -29.06 -37.70
C ARG A 131 -3.71 -30.19 -37.52
N VAL A 132 -4.23 -30.39 -36.32
CA VAL A 132 -5.22 -31.44 -36.03
C VAL A 132 -6.62 -31.07 -36.56
N LEU A 133 -7.11 -29.88 -36.21
CA LEU A 133 -8.48 -29.45 -36.49
C LEU A 133 -8.52 -27.99 -36.98
N GLN A 134 -9.43 -27.68 -37.90
CA GLN A 134 -9.76 -26.30 -38.27
C GLN A 134 -11.26 -26.05 -38.26
N CYS A 135 -11.64 -24.84 -37.88
CA CYS A 135 -12.99 -24.29 -37.94
C CYS A 135 -12.92 -22.95 -38.68
N VAL A 136 -13.06 -23.01 -40.00
CA VAL A 136 -12.85 -21.87 -40.90
C VAL A 136 -14.04 -21.60 -41.82
N SER A 137 -15.17 -22.27 -41.54
CA SER A 137 -16.38 -22.26 -42.37
C SER A 137 -17.59 -21.76 -41.56
N ASP A 138 -17.36 -20.81 -40.65
CA ASP A 138 -18.37 -20.22 -39.77
C ASP A 138 -19.09 -21.25 -38.86
N GLU A 139 -18.35 -22.24 -38.33
CA GLU A 139 -18.88 -23.24 -37.40
C GLU A 139 -19.59 -22.57 -36.22
N GLY A 140 -20.85 -22.95 -35.95
CA GLY A 140 -21.62 -22.40 -34.84
C GLY A 140 -21.33 -23.06 -33.49
N PRO A 141 -21.97 -22.60 -32.40
CA PRO A 141 -21.87 -23.23 -31.09
C PRO A 141 -22.41 -24.66 -31.05
N ASP A 142 -23.23 -25.04 -32.03
CA ASP A 142 -23.76 -26.39 -32.21
C ASP A 142 -22.79 -27.34 -32.92
N THR A 143 -21.64 -26.84 -33.39
CA THR A 143 -20.47 -27.67 -33.74
C THR A 143 -19.72 -27.97 -32.44
N VAL A 144 -19.91 -29.18 -31.91
CA VAL A 144 -19.45 -29.61 -30.59
C VAL A 144 -18.37 -30.66 -30.72
N PHE A 145 -17.27 -30.48 -30.00
CA PHE A 145 -16.22 -31.47 -29.82
C PHE A 145 -16.18 -31.86 -28.34
N GLU A 146 -16.27 -33.16 -28.05
CA GLU A 146 -16.26 -33.61 -26.66
C GLU A 146 -15.54 -34.93 -26.43
N ASN A 147 -14.88 -35.05 -25.27
CA ASN A 147 -14.16 -36.26 -24.84
C ASN A 147 -13.01 -36.68 -25.77
N LEU A 148 -12.33 -35.70 -26.35
CA LEU A 148 -11.24 -35.90 -27.33
C LEU A 148 -9.90 -35.45 -26.77
N THR A 149 -8.86 -36.20 -27.09
CA THR A 149 -7.47 -35.72 -27.00
C THR A 149 -7.00 -35.22 -28.36
N ILE A 150 -6.54 -33.98 -28.42
CA ILE A 150 -5.97 -33.31 -29.59
C ILE A 150 -4.47 -33.17 -29.34
N SER A 151 -3.65 -33.98 -30.02
CA SER A 151 -2.23 -34.10 -29.71
C SER A 151 -1.30 -33.91 -30.89
N ASN A 152 -0.08 -33.48 -30.58
CA ASN A 152 1.04 -33.40 -31.53
C ASN A 152 0.70 -32.62 -32.81
N GLY A 153 -0.18 -31.63 -32.74
CA GLY A 153 -0.46 -30.75 -33.85
C GLY A 153 0.69 -29.79 -34.12
N LEU A 154 1.01 -29.56 -35.39
CA LEU A 154 2.03 -28.60 -35.83
C LEU A 154 1.40 -27.50 -36.69
N ALA A 155 1.55 -26.25 -36.25
CA ALA A 155 1.12 -25.11 -37.04
C ALA A 155 1.92 -25.03 -38.36
N PRO A 156 1.24 -24.93 -39.52
CA PRO A 156 1.92 -24.95 -40.82
C PRO A 156 2.82 -23.74 -41.01
N LEU A 157 4.00 -23.97 -41.61
CA LEU A 157 5.04 -22.94 -41.79
C LEU A 157 4.71 -21.87 -42.84
N THR A 158 3.67 -22.08 -43.65
CA THR A 158 3.25 -21.20 -44.75
C THR A 158 1.73 -21.24 -44.90
N GLU A 159 1.02 -20.40 -44.15
CA GLU A 159 -0.42 -20.19 -44.34
C GLU A 159 -0.67 -18.69 -44.51
N PHE A 160 -1.29 -18.31 -45.62
CA PHE A 160 -1.71 -16.94 -45.89
C PHE A 160 -3.04 -16.71 -45.17
N VAL A 161 -3.02 -15.90 -44.13
CA VAL A 161 -4.22 -15.22 -43.66
C VAL A 161 -4.26 -13.83 -44.31
N ASP A 162 -5.42 -13.20 -44.37
CA ASP A 162 -5.65 -11.95 -45.13
C ASP A 162 -4.80 -10.75 -44.68
N PHE A 163 -3.97 -10.91 -43.64
CA PHE A 163 -3.06 -9.91 -43.06
C PHE A 163 -1.57 -10.33 -43.08
N GLY A 164 -1.20 -11.46 -43.69
CA GLY A 164 0.20 -11.94 -43.78
C GLY A 164 0.36 -13.45 -43.64
N THR A 165 1.61 -13.94 -43.64
CA THR A 165 1.91 -15.35 -43.33
C THR A 165 2.05 -15.55 -41.83
N PHE A 166 1.07 -16.17 -41.17
CA PHE A 166 1.09 -16.44 -39.73
C PHE A 166 1.15 -17.96 -39.49
N VAL A 167 2.13 -18.42 -38.70
CA VAL A 167 2.23 -19.81 -38.26
C VAL A 167 1.33 -19.96 -37.03
N CYS A 168 0.11 -20.49 -37.17
CA CYS A 168 -0.85 -20.48 -36.07
C CYS A 168 -1.65 -21.79 -35.91
N GLY A 169 -2.10 -22.05 -34.69
CA GLY A 169 -3.07 -23.12 -34.38
C GLY A 169 -2.53 -24.51 -34.69
N GLY A 170 -1.60 -25.02 -33.89
CA GLY A 170 -1.07 -26.38 -34.05
C GLY A 170 -2.13 -27.43 -33.75
N GLY A 171 -2.86 -27.28 -32.64
CA GLY A 171 -4.04 -28.09 -32.37
C GLY A 171 -5.23 -27.63 -33.22
N ILE A 172 -5.67 -26.40 -33.00
CA ILE A 172 -6.86 -25.79 -33.61
C ILE A 172 -6.55 -24.44 -34.23
N LEU A 173 -7.02 -24.25 -35.47
CA LEU A 173 -7.27 -22.93 -36.04
C LEU A 173 -8.77 -22.68 -36.10
N ASN A 174 -9.24 -21.60 -35.49
CA ASN A 174 -10.59 -21.10 -35.70
C ASN A 174 -10.60 -19.67 -36.20
N ARG A 175 -11.40 -19.47 -37.24
CA ARG A 175 -11.53 -18.22 -37.95
C ARG A 175 -13.00 -17.97 -38.25
N GLY A 176 -13.60 -17.00 -37.57
CA GLY A 176 -15.00 -16.63 -37.78
C GLY A 176 -16.02 -17.62 -37.18
N GLY A 177 -15.61 -18.81 -36.73
CA GLY A 177 -16.47 -19.78 -36.03
C GLY A 177 -16.58 -19.53 -34.52
N ALA A 178 -17.58 -20.14 -33.89
CA ALA A 178 -17.81 -20.19 -32.44
C ALA A 178 -18.07 -21.64 -31.94
N PRO A 179 -17.26 -22.64 -32.30
CA PRO A 179 -17.47 -24.03 -31.88
C PRO A 179 -17.35 -24.22 -30.36
N THR A 180 -17.95 -25.29 -29.85
CA THR A 180 -17.93 -25.66 -28.43
C THR A 180 -17.03 -26.87 -28.18
N PHE A 181 -16.11 -26.76 -27.22
CA PHE A 181 -15.26 -27.86 -26.76
C PHE A 181 -15.60 -28.20 -25.31
N ARG A 182 -15.83 -29.49 -25.03
CA ARG A 182 -16.19 -30.00 -23.70
C ARG A 182 -15.33 -31.18 -23.32
N HIS A 183 -14.70 -31.15 -22.16
CA HIS A 183 -13.90 -32.28 -21.67
C HIS A 183 -12.85 -32.73 -22.72
N CYS A 184 -12.13 -31.77 -23.29
CA CYS A 184 -11.08 -32.04 -24.27
C CYS A 184 -9.69 -31.85 -23.66
N LEU A 185 -8.74 -32.70 -24.08
CA LEU A 185 -7.33 -32.59 -23.72
C LEU A 185 -6.52 -32.11 -24.93
N PHE A 186 -5.80 -31.01 -24.78
CA PHE A 186 -4.87 -30.48 -25.77
C PHE A 186 -3.44 -30.66 -25.29
N ILE A 187 -2.67 -31.52 -25.95
CA ILE A 187 -1.34 -31.89 -25.46
C ILE A 187 -0.24 -31.90 -26.53
N GLY A 188 0.89 -31.27 -26.21
CA GLY A 188 2.08 -31.31 -27.06
C GLY A 188 1.92 -30.64 -28.42
N ASN A 189 0.95 -29.72 -28.56
CA ASN A 189 0.76 -28.98 -29.80
C ASN A 189 1.80 -27.86 -29.90
N SER A 190 2.24 -27.57 -31.13
CA SER A 190 3.37 -26.67 -31.36
C SER A 190 3.12 -25.64 -32.47
N ALA A 191 3.57 -24.42 -32.22
CA ALA A 191 3.71 -23.35 -33.21
C ALA A 191 5.11 -22.72 -33.13
N PRO A 192 6.17 -23.38 -33.63
CA PRO A 192 7.57 -23.02 -33.36
C PRO A 192 8.00 -21.61 -33.77
N LYS A 193 7.25 -20.97 -34.66
CA LYS A 193 7.51 -19.60 -35.18
C LYS A 193 6.27 -18.72 -35.17
N GLY A 194 5.26 -19.06 -34.36
CA GLY A 194 4.08 -18.23 -34.33
C GLY A 194 3.21 -18.48 -33.11
N TYR A 195 1.90 -18.54 -33.31
CA TYR A 195 0.93 -18.08 -32.32
C TYR A 195 -0.10 -19.16 -32.00
N GLY A 196 -0.52 -19.26 -30.74
CA GLY A 196 -1.62 -20.15 -30.32
C GLY A 196 -1.30 -21.61 -30.62
N ALA A 197 -0.28 -22.16 -29.96
CA ALA A 197 0.22 -23.50 -30.30
C ALA A 197 -0.85 -24.58 -30.15
N SER A 198 -1.65 -24.54 -29.09
CA SER A 198 -2.84 -25.37 -28.99
C SER A 198 -4.02 -24.78 -29.77
N VAL A 199 -4.39 -23.53 -29.52
CA VAL A 199 -5.56 -22.91 -30.15
C VAL A 199 -5.24 -21.49 -30.60
N PHE A 200 -5.60 -21.19 -31.85
CA PHE A 200 -5.66 -19.82 -32.36
C PHE A 200 -7.11 -19.48 -32.72
N GLY A 201 -7.66 -18.42 -32.13
CA GLY A 201 -8.99 -17.89 -32.42
C GLY A 201 -8.94 -16.47 -32.98
N PHE A 202 -9.68 -16.23 -34.07
CA PHE A 202 -9.79 -14.91 -34.71
C PHE A 202 -11.25 -14.53 -35.02
N GLN A 203 -11.63 -13.29 -34.66
CA GLN A 203 -12.93 -12.63 -34.91
C GLN A 203 -14.14 -13.19 -34.13
N SER A 204 -14.29 -14.51 -34.09
CA SER A 204 -15.32 -15.20 -33.33
C SER A 204 -14.68 -16.32 -32.53
N CYS A 205 -15.16 -16.52 -31.30
CA CYS A 205 -14.45 -17.31 -30.31
C CYS A 205 -15.21 -18.56 -29.92
N HIS A 206 -14.42 -19.58 -29.64
CA HIS A 206 -14.84 -20.85 -29.11
C HIS A 206 -15.34 -20.72 -27.68
N THR A 207 -16.15 -21.69 -27.27
CA THR A 207 -16.44 -21.95 -25.87
C THR A 207 -15.66 -23.18 -25.40
N PHE A 208 -14.91 -23.05 -24.31
CA PHE A 208 -14.21 -24.17 -23.67
C PHE A 208 -14.81 -24.45 -22.30
N PHE A 209 -15.16 -25.71 -22.04
CA PHE A 209 -15.71 -26.18 -20.78
C PHE A 209 -15.01 -27.47 -20.35
N GLU A 210 -14.46 -27.53 -19.14
CA GLU A 210 -13.76 -28.72 -18.59
C GLU A 210 -12.56 -29.19 -19.46
N CYS A 211 -11.94 -28.27 -20.21
CA CYS A 211 -10.81 -28.60 -21.08
C CYS A 211 -9.45 -28.40 -20.40
N ARG A 212 -8.45 -29.21 -20.79
CA ARG A 212 -7.07 -29.13 -20.30
C ARG A 212 -6.08 -28.89 -21.42
N PHE A 213 -5.19 -27.92 -21.25
CA PHE A 213 -4.14 -27.51 -22.18
C PHE A 213 -2.78 -27.75 -21.55
N THR A 214 -2.08 -28.80 -21.98
CA THR A 214 -0.83 -29.27 -21.35
C THR A 214 0.35 -29.32 -22.31
N GLU A 215 1.52 -28.83 -21.88
CA GLU A 215 2.78 -28.98 -22.64
C GLU A 215 2.73 -28.42 -24.07
N ASN A 216 1.92 -27.40 -24.33
CA ASN A 216 1.85 -26.78 -25.64
C ASN A 216 2.90 -25.65 -25.75
N SER A 217 3.52 -25.53 -26.92
CA SER A 217 4.70 -24.69 -27.10
C SER A 217 4.63 -23.81 -28.35
N ALA A 218 4.57 -22.50 -28.12
CA ALA A 218 4.63 -21.48 -29.16
C ALA A 218 6.00 -20.80 -29.17
N GLY A 219 6.47 -20.42 -30.36
CA GLY A 219 7.70 -19.65 -30.50
C GLY A 219 7.54 -18.17 -30.23
N VAL A 220 6.31 -17.65 -30.26
CA VAL A 220 5.99 -16.23 -30.06
C VAL A 220 4.89 -16.11 -29.01
N THR A 221 3.62 -16.32 -29.38
CA THR A 221 2.49 -16.03 -28.50
C THR A 221 1.73 -17.28 -28.13
N ALA A 222 1.39 -17.41 -26.85
CA ALA A 222 0.49 -18.39 -26.26
C ALA A 222 0.72 -19.85 -26.65
N GLY A 223 1.28 -20.61 -25.72
CA GLY A 223 1.35 -22.05 -25.83
C GLY A 223 -0.04 -22.68 -25.78
N GLY A 224 -0.89 -22.25 -24.85
CA GLY A 224 -2.29 -22.69 -24.78
C GLY A 224 -3.17 -22.02 -25.83
N ILE A 225 -3.87 -20.95 -25.44
CA ILE A 225 -4.86 -20.28 -26.31
C ILE A 225 -4.41 -18.87 -26.66
N TYR A 226 -4.41 -18.55 -27.94
CA TYR A 226 -4.37 -17.17 -28.41
C TYR A 226 -5.74 -16.73 -28.92
N ASN A 227 -6.30 -15.70 -28.30
CA ASN A 227 -7.53 -15.04 -28.76
C ASN A 227 -7.19 -13.66 -29.33
N TYR A 228 -7.44 -13.48 -30.62
CA TYR A 228 -7.19 -12.23 -31.34
C TYR A 228 -8.50 -11.66 -31.89
N ASP A 229 -8.90 -10.46 -31.44
CA ASP A 229 -10.14 -9.76 -31.82
C ASP A 229 -11.39 -10.65 -31.61
N CYS A 230 -11.46 -11.29 -30.45
CA CYS A 230 -12.32 -12.46 -30.27
C CYS A 230 -12.92 -12.49 -28.87
N SER A 231 -14.22 -12.80 -28.76
CA SER A 231 -14.95 -12.81 -27.49
C SER A 231 -15.65 -14.13 -27.21
N GLY A 232 -15.29 -14.79 -26.11
CA GLY A 232 -15.76 -16.13 -25.78
C GLY A 232 -15.82 -16.40 -24.27
N SER A 233 -16.01 -17.67 -23.92
CA SER A 233 -16.00 -18.12 -22.53
C SER A 233 -15.12 -19.36 -22.35
N ILE A 234 -14.34 -19.35 -21.28
CA ILE A 234 -13.49 -20.47 -20.86
C ILE A 234 -13.89 -20.78 -19.42
N SER A 235 -14.30 -22.00 -19.15
CA SER A 235 -14.79 -22.38 -17.82
C SER A 235 -14.29 -23.75 -17.41
N GLU A 236 -13.89 -23.87 -16.15
CA GLU A 236 -13.41 -25.13 -15.56
C GLU A 236 -12.21 -25.72 -16.33
N CYS A 237 -11.38 -24.84 -16.90
CA CYS A 237 -10.24 -25.24 -17.72
C CYS A 237 -8.91 -25.17 -16.97
N GLU A 238 -7.98 -26.04 -17.38
CA GLU A 238 -6.63 -26.09 -16.81
C GLU A 238 -5.56 -25.82 -17.88
N PHE A 239 -4.64 -24.90 -17.60
CA PHE A 239 -3.49 -24.56 -18.45
C PHE A 239 -2.22 -24.95 -17.71
N ILE A 240 -1.54 -26.01 -18.17
CA ILE A 240 -0.45 -26.65 -17.43
C ILE A 240 0.82 -26.74 -18.26
N ARG A 241 1.93 -26.17 -17.77
CA ARG A 241 3.27 -26.33 -18.40
C ARG A 241 3.31 -25.93 -19.87
N ASN A 242 2.54 -24.92 -20.25
CA ASN A 242 2.64 -24.33 -21.59
C ASN A 242 3.79 -23.32 -21.63
N SER A 243 4.38 -23.14 -22.81
CA SER A 243 5.53 -22.25 -23.01
C SER A 243 5.33 -21.34 -24.21
N ALA A 244 5.71 -20.06 -24.09
CA ALA A 244 5.74 -19.10 -25.19
C ALA A 244 6.76 -17.97 -24.92
N GLU A 245 6.91 -17.03 -25.84
CA GLU A 245 7.56 -15.74 -25.55
C GLU A 245 6.60 -14.86 -24.72
N TYR A 246 5.33 -14.82 -25.11
CA TYR A 246 4.27 -14.01 -24.50
C TYR A 246 3.03 -14.85 -24.15
N GLY A 247 2.47 -14.65 -22.94
CA GLY A 247 1.15 -15.19 -22.57
C GLY A 247 1.07 -16.71 -22.59
N ALA A 248 2.00 -17.42 -21.96
CA ALA A 248 2.24 -18.84 -22.25
C ALA A 248 1.02 -19.75 -22.04
N GLY A 249 0.20 -19.50 -21.02
CA GLY A 249 -1.10 -20.16 -20.87
C GLY A 249 -2.13 -19.59 -21.86
N VAL A 250 -2.50 -18.32 -21.68
CA VAL A 250 -3.48 -17.62 -22.53
C VAL A 250 -2.96 -16.23 -22.91
N MET A 251 -3.13 -15.85 -24.17
CA MET A 251 -3.02 -14.45 -24.59
C MET A 251 -4.34 -13.96 -25.16
N VAL A 252 -4.72 -12.74 -24.79
CA VAL A 252 -5.91 -12.04 -25.29
C VAL A 252 -5.48 -10.71 -25.88
N ASP A 253 -5.72 -10.53 -27.17
CA ASP A 253 -5.34 -9.33 -27.89
C ASP A 253 -6.57 -8.72 -28.59
N THR A 254 -6.92 -7.49 -28.22
CA THR A 254 -8.07 -6.71 -28.74
C THR A 254 -9.49 -7.32 -28.60
N GLY A 255 -9.67 -8.39 -27.81
CA GLY A 255 -10.96 -9.06 -27.55
C GLY A 255 -11.48 -8.96 -26.10
N THR A 256 -12.63 -9.57 -25.81
CA THR A 256 -13.16 -9.67 -24.43
C THR A 256 -13.54 -11.11 -24.09
N ILE A 257 -12.83 -11.73 -23.13
CA ILE A 257 -13.09 -13.11 -22.73
C ILE A 257 -13.49 -13.19 -21.26
N THR A 258 -14.39 -14.12 -20.95
CA THR A 258 -14.73 -14.46 -19.56
C THR A 258 -14.07 -15.78 -19.19
N LEU A 259 -13.37 -15.80 -18.06
CA LEU A 259 -12.79 -17.01 -17.48
C LEU A 259 -13.45 -17.29 -16.13
N THR A 260 -13.87 -18.53 -15.91
CA THR A 260 -14.50 -18.93 -14.64
C THR A 260 -13.98 -20.28 -14.18
N ASN A 261 -13.55 -20.38 -12.92
CA ASN A 261 -13.04 -21.64 -12.35
C ASN A 261 -11.82 -22.21 -13.13
N CYS A 262 -11.00 -21.33 -13.72
CA CYS A 262 -9.84 -21.78 -14.52
C CYS A 262 -8.56 -21.82 -13.67
N THR A 263 -7.66 -22.73 -14.00
CA THR A 263 -6.34 -22.84 -13.35
C THR A 263 -5.20 -22.69 -14.35
N PHE A 264 -4.16 -21.96 -13.95
CA PHE A 264 -2.94 -21.74 -14.71
C PHE A 264 -1.76 -22.19 -13.86
N THR A 265 -1.11 -23.29 -14.25
CA THR A 265 -0.10 -23.96 -13.42
C THR A 265 1.20 -24.20 -14.18
N ASN A 266 2.32 -23.73 -13.62
CA ASN A 266 3.67 -23.98 -14.17
C ASN A 266 3.85 -23.52 -15.64
N ASN A 267 3.12 -22.51 -16.10
CA ASN A 267 3.31 -21.95 -17.45
C ASN A 267 4.51 -20.99 -17.44
N SER A 268 5.26 -20.96 -18.55
CA SER A 268 6.51 -20.18 -18.64
C SER A 268 6.54 -19.32 -19.89
N ALA A 269 6.57 -18.00 -19.71
CA ALA A 269 6.85 -17.03 -20.76
C ALA A 269 8.33 -16.64 -20.73
N ALA A 270 8.96 -16.50 -21.91
CA ALA A 270 10.34 -16.01 -22.00
C ALA A 270 10.42 -14.49 -21.74
N ASP A 271 9.36 -13.76 -22.06
CA ASP A 271 9.23 -12.32 -21.83
C ASP A 271 8.07 -12.10 -20.84
N ASP A 272 6.85 -11.81 -21.29
CA ASP A 272 5.76 -11.39 -20.40
C ASP A 272 4.60 -12.38 -20.25
N GLY A 273 3.95 -12.36 -19.08
CA GLY A 273 2.67 -13.03 -18.85
C GLY A 273 2.80 -14.55 -18.80
N GLY A 274 3.45 -15.08 -17.77
CA GLY A 274 3.69 -16.52 -17.63
C GLY A 274 2.39 -17.32 -17.66
N GLY A 275 1.39 -16.93 -16.87
CA GLY A 275 0.04 -17.50 -16.93
C GLY A 275 -0.80 -16.90 -18.05
N MET A 276 -0.96 -15.58 -18.04
CA MET A 276 -1.83 -14.86 -18.97
C MET A 276 -1.24 -13.50 -19.38
N PHE A 277 -1.45 -13.11 -20.65
CA PHE A 277 -1.14 -11.76 -21.14
C PHE A 277 -2.36 -11.14 -21.84
N ASN A 278 -2.82 -10.00 -21.33
CA ASN A 278 -3.82 -9.13 -21.92
C ASN A 278 -3.16 -7.92 -22.59
N ASN A 279 -3.38 -7.79 -23.90
CA ASN A 279 -2.91 -6.68 -24.72
C ASN A 279 -4.09 -5.94 -25.35
N GLY A 280 -4.32 -4.68 -24.99
CA GLY A 280 -5.48 -3.92 -25.46
C GLY A 280 -6.83 -4.59 -25.15
N SER A 281 -6.93 -5.42 -24.11
CA SER A 281 -8.07 -6.29 -23.82
C SER A 281 -8.42 -6.33 -22.34
N SER A 282 -9.71 -6.30 -21.99
CA SER A 282 -10.15 -6.22 -20.58
C SER A 282 -11.01 -7.44 -20.21
N PRO A 283 -10.41 -8.62 -19.99
CA PRO A 283 -11.16 -9.83 -19.66
C PRO A 283 -11.79 -9.75 -18.26
N THR A 284 -12.78 -10.61 -18.03
CA THR A 284 -13.38 -10.84 -16.71
C THR A 284 -12.99 -12.22 -16.20
N LEU A 285 -12.46 -12.28 -14.97
CA LEU A 285 -12.06 -13.54 -14.34
C LEU A 285 -12.81 -13.72 -13.02
N THR A 286 -13.32 -14.92 -12.79
CA THR A 286 -14.00 -15.28 -11.55
C THR A 286 -13.52 -16.63 -11.04
N ASN A 287 -13.08 -16.68 -9.78
CA ASN A 287 -12.61 -17.92 -9.14
C ASN A 287 -11.50 -18.62 -9.94
N CYS A 288 -10.57 -17.83 -10.49
CA CYS A 288 -9.42 -18.34 -11.26
C CYS A 288 -8.15 -18.37 -10.40
N THR A 289 -7.30 -19.38 -10.64
CA THR A 289 -6.06 -19.59 -9.87
C THR A 289 -4.84 -19.60 -10.78
N PHE A 290 -3.82 -18.82 -10.44
CA PHE A 290 -2.52 -18.75 -11.09
C PHE A 290 -1.45 -19.24 -10.12
N THR A 291 -0.82 -20.39 -10.42
CA THR A 291 0.14 -21.03 -9.52
C THR A 291 1.45 -21.38 -10.22
N ASN A 292 2.58 -20.99 -9.63
CA ASN A 292 3.92 -21.32 -10.10
C ASN A 292 4.19 -20.92 -11.57
N ASN A 293 3.53 -19.88 -12.08
CA ASN A 293 3.81 -19.39 -13.44
C ASN A 293 5.00 -18.43 -13.41
N SER A 294 5.78 -18.42 -14.48
CA SER A 294 7.01 -17.62 -14.57
C SER A 294 7.09 -16.82 -15.86
N ALA A 295 7.56 -15.59 -15.75
CA ALA A 295 7.89 -14.69 -16.85
C ALA A 295 9.36 -14.28 -16.75
N GLY A 296 10.07 -14.20 -17.88
CA GLY A 296 11.45 -13.71 -17.92
C GLY A 296 11.55 -12.19 -17.80
N GLY A 297 10.50 -11.47 -18.23
CA GLY A 297 10.24 -10.06 -17.99
C GLY A 297 9.15 -9.91 -16.93
N ASP A 298 8.01 -9.33 -17.31
CA ASP A 298 6.96 -8.90 -16.40
C ASP A 298 5.80 -9.89 -16.20
N GLY A 299 5.14 -9.82 -15.04
CA GLY A 299 3.81 -10.42 -14.87
C GLY A 299 3.85 -11.95 -14.86
N GLY A 300 4.56 -12.54 -13.89
CA GLY A 300 4.73 -14.00 -13.78
C GLY A 300 3.40 -14.75 -13.83
N GLY A 301 2.41 -14.27 -13.08
CA GLY A 301 1.02 -14.75 -13.17
C GLY A 301 0.27 -14.12 -14.34
N MET A 302 0.17 -12.79 -14.36
CA MET A 302 -0.58 -12.04 -15.37
C MET A 302 0.10 -10.71 -15.77
N ARG A 303 0.13 -10.44 -17.08
CA ARG A 303 0.51 -9.13 -17.64
C ARG A 303 -0.70 -8.43 -18.26
N ASN A 304 -0.89 -7.15 -17.91
CA ASN A 304 -1.93 -6.28 -18.46
C ASN A 304 -1.29 -5.05 -19.11
N TYR A 305 -1.38 -4.94 -20.43
CA TYR A 305 -0.86 -3.82 -21.22
C TYR A 305 -2.02 -3.13 -21.93
N ASP A 306 -2.26 -1.85 -21.63
CA ASP A 306 -3.43 -1.11 -22.14
C ASP A 306 -4.75 -1.89 -21.90
N SER A 307 -4.87 -2.49 -20.72
CA SER A 307 -5.82 -3.56 -20.43
C SER A 307 -6.32 -3.47 -18.98
N SER A 308 -7.63 -3.31 -18.78
CA SER A 308 -8.21 -3.10 -17.44
C SER A 308 -9.13 -4.27 -17.04
N PRO A 309 -8.58 -5.47 -16.77
CA PRO A 309 -9.40 -6.63 -16.44
C PRO A 309 -10.15 -6.47 -15.11
N THR A 310 -11.25 -7.22 -14.98
CA THR A 310 -11.99 -7.36 -13.72
C THR A 310 -11.78 -8.74 -13.14
N LEU A 311 -11.34 -8.82 -11.89
CA LEU A 311 -11.06 -10.07 -11.19
C LEU A 311 -11.88 -10.16 -9.90
N THR A 312 -12.51 -11.31 -9.69
CA THR A 312 -13.27 -11.63 -8.48
C THR A 312 -12.90 -13.01 -7.97
N ASP A 313 -12.59 -13.13 -6.67
CA ASP A 313 -12.21 -14.39 -6.04
C ASP A 313 -11.00 -15.10 -6.70
N CYS A 314 -10.09 -14.32 -7.32
CA CYS A 314 -8.91 -14.86 -7.98
C CYS A 314 -7.73 -15.02 -7.02
N THR A 315 -6.92 -16.06 -7.25
CA THR A 315 -5.72 -16.36 -6.44
C THR A 315 -4.47 -16.41 -7.30
N PHE A 316 -3.41 -15.72 -6.86
CA PHE A 316 -2.07 -15.73 -7.44
C PHE A 316 -1.07 -16.26 -6.41
N THR A 317 -0.49 -17.43 -6.67
CA THR A 317 0.41 -18.09 -5.73
C THR A 317 1.74 -18.51 -6.36
N ASN A 318 2.86 -18.18 -5.71
CA ASN A 318 4.20 -18.59 -6.13
C ASN A 318 4.56 -18.23 -7.58
N ASN A 319 3.96 -17.17 -8.15
CA ASN A 319 4.33 -16.73 -9.49
C ASN A 319 5.57 -15.85 -9.42
N SER A 320 6.40 -15.89 -10.47
CA SER A 320 7.68 -15.18 -10.49
C SER A 320 7.91 -14.39 -11.78
N ALA A 321 8.38 -13.16 -11.66
CA ALA A 321 8.81 -12.31 -12.77
C ALA A 321 10.32 -12.05 -12.70
N GLY A 322 10.97 -11.97 -13.85
CA GLY A 322 12.38 -11.62 -13.98
C GLY A 322 12.65 -10.13 -13.87
N ASP A 323 11.63 -9.30 -14.07
CA ASP A 323 11.64 -7.84 -13.87
C ASP A 323 10.58 -7.47 -12.80
N ASP A 324 9.38 -7.01 -13.20
CA ASP A 324 8.35 -6.49 -12.28
C ASP A 324 7.08 -7.37 -12.19
N GLY A 325 6.36 -7.26 -11.06
CA GLY A 325 4.99 -7.78 -10.96
C GLY A 325 4.92 -9.31 -10.93
N GLY A 326 5.54 -9.94 -9.93
CA GLY A 326 5.62 -11.40 -9.84
C GLY A 326 4.26 -12.10 -9.97
N GLY A 327 3.25 -11.59 -9.28
CA GLY A 327 1.86 -12.01 -9.45
C GLY A 327 1.21 -11.33 -10.65
N MET A 328 1.20 -9.99 -10.67
CA MET A 328 0.55 -9.20 -11.71
C MET A 328 1.32 -7.93 -12.07
N ARG A 329 1.42 -7.63 -13.37
CA ARG A 329 1.94 -6.36 -13.89
C ARG A 329 0.87 -5.58 -14.65
N ASN A 330 0.66 -4.33 -14.27
CA ASN A 330 -0.29 -3.39 -14.91
C ASN A 330 0.44 -2.19 -15.51
N TYR A 331 0.43 -2.07 -16.82
CA TYR A 331 1.05 -0.96 -17.56
C TYR A 331 -0.03 -0.22 -18.34
N ASP A 332 -0.23 1.06 -18.05
CA ASP A 332 -1.31 1.87 -18.62
C ASP A 332 -2.67 1.17 -18.49
N SER A 333 -2.92 0.63 -17.30
CA SER A 333 -3.95 -0.40 -17.06
C SER A 333 -4.57 -0.21 -15.68
N SER A 334 -5.89 -0.18 -15.60
CA SER A 334 -6.62 0.11 -14.36
C SER A 334 -7.51 -1.07 -13.97
N PRO A 335 -6.94 -2.23 -13.63
CA PRO A 335 -7.74 -3.40 -13.25
C PRO A 335 -8.57 -3.16 -11.98
N THR A 336 -9.68 -3.88 -11.89
CA THR A 336 -10.53 -3.91 -10.68
C THR A 336 -10.46 -5.29 -10.05
N LEU A 337 -10.05 -5.35 -8.79
CA LEU A 337 -9.90 -6.60 -8.03
C LEU A 337 -10.82 -6.59 -6.82
N THR A 338 -11.53 -7.68 -6.61
CA THR A 338 -12.40 -7.89 -5.45
C THR A 338 -12.17 -9.29 -4.89
N ASP A 339 -11.92 -9.38 -3.58
CA ASP A 339 -11.71 -10.65 -2.86
C ASP A 339 -10.55 -11.49 -3.47
N CYS A 340 -9.52 -10.82 -4.00
CA CYS A 340 -8.36 -11.48 -4.60
C CYS A 340 -7.22 -11.73 -3.60
N THR A 341 -6.48 -12.82 -3.79
CA THR A 341 -5.35 -13.19 -2.93
C THR A 341 -4.04 -13.30 -3.73
N PHE A 342 -2.99 -12.66 -3.23
CA PHE A 342 -1.61 -12.76 -3.74
C PHE A 342 -0.72 -13.32 -2.65
N THR A 343 -0.16 -14.51 -2.87
CA THR A 343 0.65 -15.21 -1.88
C THR A 343 1.98 -15.70 -2.47
N ASN A 344 3.09 -15.41 -1.79
CA ASN A 344 4.42 -15.89 -2.15
C ASN A 344 4.86 -15.56 -3.60
N ASN A 345 4.33 -14.50 -4.21
CA ASN A 345 4.76 -14.10 -5.53
C ASN A 345 6.05 -13.28 -5.43
N SER A 346 6.94 -13.40 -6.43
CA SER A 346 8.26 -12.78 -6.38
C SER A 346 8.63 -12.03 -7.66
N ALA A 347 9.20 -10.84 -7.54
CA ALA A 347 9.77 -10.07 -8.64
C ALA A 347 11.27 -9.83 -8.40
N ALA A 348 12.07 -9.75 -9.46
CA ALA A 348 13.49 -9.46 -9.31
C ALA A 348 13.77 -7.98 -9.09
N ASP A 349 12.87 -7.10 -9.53
CA ASP A 349 12.95 -5.65 -9.32
C ASP A 349 11.87 -5.20 -8.32
N ASP A 350 10.68 -4.81 -8.78
CA ASP A 350 9.62 -4.23 -7.95
C ASP A 350 8.29 -5.02 -8.00
N GLY A 351 7.46 -4.88 -6.96
CA GLY A 351 6.06 -5.34 -6.99
C GLY A 351 5.90 -6.86 -6.98
N GLY A 352 6.39 -7.54 -5.93
CA GLY A 352 6.36 -9.01 -5.85
C GLY A 352 4.97 -9.59 -6.06
N GLY A 353 3.95 -9.02 -5.42
CA GLY A 353 2.54 -9.33 -5.67
C GLY A 353 2.00 -8.62 -6.91
N MET A 354 2.12 -7.30 -6.95
CA MET A 354 1.59 -6.46 -8.03
C MET A 354 2.48 -5.25 -8.30
N TYR A 355 2.65 -4.91 -9.58
CA TYR A 355 3.30 -3.67 -10.00
C TYR A 355 2.39 -2.86 -10.93
N ASN A 356 2.20 -1.57 -10.64
CA ASN A 356 1.38 -0.64 -11.41
C ASN A 356 2.24 0.51 -11.96
N SER A 357 2.14 0.79 -13.26
CA SER A 357 2.82 1.94 -13.85
C SER A 357 2.08 2.69 -14.94
N SER A 358 2.61 3.88 -15.27
CA SER A 358 2.26 4.64 -16.47
C SER A 358 0.79 5.06 -16.46
N THR A 359 0.43 5.95 -15.53
CA THR A 359 -0.93 6.50 -15.41
C THR A 359 -2.02 5.46 -15.18
N SER A 360 -1.70 4.43 -14.39
CA SER A 360 -2.66 3.39 -13.99
C SER A 360 -3.48 3.82 -12.76
N TYR A 361 -4.74 3.39 -12.67
CA TYR A 361 -5.67 3.68 -11.56
C TYR A 361 -6.38 2.40 -11.05
N PRO A 362 -5.65 1.36 -10.62
CA PRO A 362 -6.27 0.12 -10.20
C PRO A 362 -7.09 0.31 -8.91
N THR A 363 -8.18 -0.44 -8.80
CA THR A 363 -9.04 -0.45 -7.61
C THR A 363 -9.02 -1.83 -6.96
N LEU A 364 -8.61 -1.90 -5.70
CA LEU A 364 -8.50 -3.14 -4.93
C LEU A 364 -9.45 -3.06 -3.73
N THR A 365 -10.33 -4.05 -3.60
CA THR A 365 -11.27 -4.16 -2.47
C THR A 365 -11.19 -5.55 -1.87
N ASN A 366 -11.01 -5.63 -0.54
CA ASN A 366 -10.93 -6.88 0.22
C ASN A 366 -9.83 -7.84 -0.29
N CYS A 367 -8.72 -7.29 -0.81
CA CYS A 367 -7.62 -8.10 -1.32
C CYS A 367 -6.61 -8.42 -0.22
N THR A 368 -5.94 -9.56 -0.34
CA THR A 368 -4.89 -9.99 0.60
C THR A 368 -3.56 -10.17 -0.12
N PHE A 369 -2.50 -9.58 0.43
CA PHE A 369 -1.11 -9.72 -0.03
C PHE A 369 -0.26 -10.32 1.10
N THR A 370 0.16 -11.57 0.93
CA THR A 370 0.90 -12.31 1.96
C THR A 370 2.22 -12.86 1.43
N ASN A 371 3.31 -12.63 2.15
CA ASN A 371 4.63 -13.21 1.83
C ASN A 371 5.13 -12.93 0.41
N ASN A 372 4.68 -11.85 -0.23
CA ASN A 372 5.19 -11.48 -1.54
C ASN A 372 6.52 -10.74 -1.38
N SER A 373 7.43 -10.92 -2.34
CA SER A 373 8.81 -10.43 -2.23
C SER A 373 9.29 -9.71 -3.49
N ALA A 374 9.99 -8.61 -3.32
CA ALA A 374 10.71 -7.89 -4.37
C ALA A 374 12.15 -7.60 -3.91
N ASN A 375 13.12 -7.45 -4.81
CA ASN A 375 14.47 -7.09 -4.37
C ASN A 375 14.59 -5.58 -4.12
N ASP A 376 13.86 -4.74 -4.85
CA ASP A 376 13.92 -3.29 -4.69
C ASP A 376 12.76 -2.78 -3.83
N GLY A 377 11.54 -2.69 -4.35
CA GLY A 377 10.42 -2.10 -3.63
C GLY A 377 9.08 -2.82 -3.75
N GLY A 378 8.20 -2.59 -2.77
CA GLY A 378 6.80 -3.00 -2.85
C GLY A 378 6.62 -4.51 -2.93
N GLY A 379 7.09 -5.26 -1.92
CA GLY A 379 6.96 -6.72 -1.90
C GLY A 379 5.52 -7.17 -2.19
N GLY A 380 4.54 -6.50 -1.57
CA GLY A 380 3.12 -6.64 -1.93
C GLY A 380 2.75 -5.89 -3.21
N VAL A 381 2.78 -4.55 -3.17
CA VAL A 381 2.36 -3.66 -4.27
C VAL A 381 3.35 -2.53 -4.51
N TYR A 382 3.75 -2.32 -5.76
CA TYR A 382 4.52 -1.15 -6.17
C TYR A 382 3.74 -0.25 -7.13
N ASN A 383 3.86 1.07 -6.98
CA ASN A 383 3.22 2.06 -7.84
C ASN A 383 4.23 3.07 -8.38
N SER A 384 4.25 3.22 -9.70
CA SER A 384 5.10 4.17 -10.42
C SER A 384 4.24 5.06 -11.32
N ASP A 385 4.17 6.36 -11.04
CA ASP A 385 3.30 7.29 -11.77
C ASP A 385 1.84 6.80 -11.91
N SER A 386 1.30 6.18 -10.86
CA SER A 386 0.00 5.48 -10.86
C SER A 386 -0.76 5.70 -9.55
N SER A 387 -2.07 5.91 -9.61
CA SER A 387 -2.86 6.33 -8.43
C SER A 387 -3.89 5.29 -8.03
N PRO A 388 -3.49 4.22 -7.32
CA PRO A 388 -4.40 3.16 -6.92
C PRO A 388 -5.34 3.59 -5.77
N ILE A 389 -6.51 2.97 -5.70
CA ILE A 389 -7.43 3.05 -4.56
C ILE A 389 -7.49 1.66 -3.91
N ILE A 390 -7.08 1.57 -2.65
CA ILE A 390 -6.94 0.30 -1.93
C ILE A 390 -7.80 0.33 -0.68
N ILE A 391 -8.80 -0.56 -0.61
CA ILE A 391 -9.87 -0.53 0.39
C ILE A 391 -9.99 -1.89 1.08
N ASN A 392 -10.05 -1.90 2.41
CA ASN A 392 -10.22 -3.11 3.22
C ASN A 392 -9.20 -4.21 2.88
N CYS A 393 -7.97 -3.84 2.52
CA CYS A 393 -6.96 -4.80 2.10
C CYS A 393 -5.99 -5.13 3.24
N THR A 394 -5.40 -6.32 3.18
CA THR A 394 -4.45 -6.81 4.19
C THR A 394 -3.10 -7.09 3.55
N PHE A 395 -2.03 -6.59 4.18
CA PHE A 395 -0.65 -6.78 3.79
C PHE A 395 0.14 -7.41 4.94
N THR A 396 0.51 -8.68 4.76
CA THR A 396 1.13 -9.48 5.82
C THR A 396 2.45 -10.07 5.37
N SER A 397 3.52 -9.86 6.15
CA SER A 397 4.80 -10.55 5.95
C SER A 397 5.39 -10.41 4.55
N ASN A 398 5.08 -9.32 3.85
CA ASN A 398 5.73 -9.01 2.59
C ASN A 398 7.15 -8.50 2.84
N SER A 399 8.00 -8.55 1.81
CA SER A 399 9.42 -8.19 1.91
C SER A 399 9.88 -7.40 0.69
N ALA A 400 10.60 -6.32 0.92
CA ALA A 400 11.37 -5.63 -0.12
C ALA A 400 12.79 -5.37 0.39
N GLY A 401 13.78 -5.25 -0.51
CA GLY A 401 15.15 -4.96 -0.08
C GLY A 401 15.37 -3.50 0.29
N ILE A 402 14.72 -2.57 -0.42
CA ILE A 402 15.00 -1.14 -0.31
C ILE A 402 13.76 -0.38 0.19
N ARG A 403 12.61 -0.49 -0.49
CA ARG A 403 11.47 0.42 -0.28
C ARG A 403 10.18 -0.30 0.03
N GLY A 404 9.58 -0.05 1.19
CA GLY A 404 8.16 -0.37 1.39
C GLY A 404 7.87 -1.87 1.28
N SER A 405 8.15 -2.66 2.32
CA SER A 405 8.00 -4.11 2.22
C SER A 405 6.59 -4.56 1.83
N ALA A 406 5.54 -3.88 2.32
CA ALA A 406 4.18 -4.11 1.84
C ALA A 406 3.88 -3.31 0.58
N ALA A 407 4.12 -2.01 0.61
CA ALA A 407 3.77 -1.13 -0.49
C ALA A 407 4.78 0.00 -0.70
N ALA A 408 5.04 0.34 -1.96
CA ALA A 408 5.87 1.48 -2.31
C ALA A 408 5.25 2.32 -3.44
N SER A 409 5.56 3.61 -3.47
CA SER A 409 4.96 4.55 -4.41
C SER A 409 5.90 5.70 -4.81
N THR A 410 5.96 6.00 -6.11
CA THR A 410 6.73 7.12 -6.69
C THR A 410 5.88 7.89 -7.72
N GLY A 411 5.91 9.23 -7.72
CA GLY A 411 5.21 10.07 -8.73
C GLY A 411 3.67 9.96 -8.78
N SER A 412 3.05 9.54 -7.69
CA SER A 412 1.70 8.96 -7.64
C SER A 412 0.79 9.64 -6.61
N THR A 413 -0.51 9.28 -6.59
CA THR A 413 -1.43 9.60 -5.48
C THR A 413 -1.96 8.30 -4.89
N LEU A 414 -1.70 8.06 -3.61
CA LEU A 414 -1.99 6.78 -2.97
C LEU A 414 -3.10 6.93 -1.94
N THR A 415 -4.18 6.16 -2.10
CA THR A 415 -5.30 6.14 -1.14
C THR A 415 -5.45 4.76 -0.52
N PHE A 416 -5.33 4.70 0.81
CA PHE A 416 -5.66 3.52 1.62
C PHE A 416 -6.82 3.81 2.56
N MET A 417 -7.80 2.92 2.57
CA MET A 417 -8.95 3.00 3.47
C MET A 417 -9.18 1.67 4.17
N ASN A 418 -9.18 1.68 5.50
CA ASN A 418 -9.41 0.50 6.35
C ASN A 418 -8.46 -0.67 6.04
N CYS A 419 -7.20 -0.37 5.74
CA CYS A 419 -6.21 -1.39 5.43
C CYS A 419 -5.41 -1.81 6.67
N SER A 420 -4.88 -3.02 6.64
CA SER A 420 -4.03 -3.54 7.70
C SER A 420 -2.66 -3.94 7.15
N PHE A 421 -1.60 -3.43 7.78
CA PHE A 421 -0.21 -3.73 7.45
C PHE A 421 0.44 -4.33 8.68
N HIS A 422 0.74 -5.63 8.67
CA HIS A 422 1.35 -6.25 9.82
C HIS A 422 2.42 -7.29 9.50
N ASP A 423 3.39 -7.38 10.40
CA ASP A 423 4.50 -8.34 10.32
C ASP A 423 5.33 -8.23 9.03
N ASN A 424 5.35 -7.07 8.35
CA ASN A 424 6.14 -6.89 7.13
C ASN A 424 7.63 -6.80 7.47
N LEU A 425 8.45 -7.45 6.64
CA LEU A 425 9.83 -7.74 6.97
C LEU A 425 10.72 -6.50 6.82
N PRO A 426 11.85 -6.44 7.55
CA PRO A 426 12.77 -5.31 7.49
C PRO A 426 13.22 -4.95 6.07
N CYS A 427 13.16 -3.64 5.75
CA CYS A 427 13.74 -3.02 4.55
C CYS A 427 14.52 -1.76 4.94
N GLU A 428 15.18 -1.12 3.98
CA GLU A 428 15.91 0.14 4.23
C GLU A 428 14.95 1.27 4.63
N VAL A 429 13.87 1.51 3.86
CA VAL A 429 12.91 2.58 4.14
C VAL A 429 11.46 2.12 4.11
N GLY A 430 10.68 2.47 5.14
CA GLY A 430 9.24 2.24 5.21
C GLY A 430 8.88 0.77 5.42
N GLY A 431 8.95 0.26 6.65
CA GLY A 431 8.81 -1.18 6.91
C GLY A 431 7.47 -1.77 6.48
N ALA A 432 6.42 -0.96 6.37
CA ALA A 432 5.23 -1.28 5.60
C ALA A 432 5.17 -0.47 4.29
N LEU A 433 5.25 0.85 4.41
CA LEU A 433 4.93 1.78 3.31
C LEU A 433 6.06 2.77 3.05
N CYS A 434 6.44 2.90 1.78
CA CYS A 434 7.37 3.91 1.29
C CYS A 434 6.68 4.82 0.28
N ASN A 435 6.68 6.14 0.51
CA ASN A 435 6.00 7.12 -0.35
C ASN A 435 6.94 8.27 -0.77
N VAL A 436 7.24 8.39 -2.06
CA VAL A 436 8.23 9.34 -2.59
C VAL A 436 7.63 10.31 -3.59
N ASN A 437 7.64 11.60 -3.26
CA ASN A 437 7.13 12.71 -4.08
C ASN A 437 5.67 12.49 -4.53
N CYS A 438 4.87 11.91 -3.65
CA CYS A 438 3.48 11.53 -3.89
C CYS A 438 2.53 12.19 -2.90
N GLU A 439 1.27 12.38 -3.29
CA GLU A 439 0.20 12.63 -2.31
C GLU A 439 -0.24 11.32 -1.66
N LEU A 440 -0.26 11.28 -0.33
CA LEU A 440 -0.65 10.11 0.45
C LEU A 440 -1.89 10.42 1.30
N SER A 441 -2.94 9.63 1.14
CA SER A 441 -4.15 9.69 1.96
C SER A 441 -4.43 8.34 2.60
N ILE A 442 -4.44 8.28 3.94
CA ILE A 442 -4.74 7.06 4.69
C ILE A 442 -5.85 7.33 5.70
N THR A 443 -6.86 6.48 5.72
CA THR A 443 -7.97 6.56 6.69
C THR A 443 -8.22 5.20 7.33
N GLY A 444 -8.44 5.19 8.65
CA GLY A 444 -8.95 4.02 9.38
C GLY A 444 -8.03 2.79 9.33
N SER A 445 -6.74 2.98 9.07
CA SER A 445 -5.81 1.88 8.75
C SER A 445 -4.84 1.60 9.90
N THR A 446 -4.36 0.36 9.98
CA THR A 446 -3.50 -0.12 11.09
C THR A 446 -2.13 -0.57 10.59
N PHE A 447 -1.08 -0.19 11.31
CA PHE A 447 0.31 -0.57 11.08
C PHE A 447 0.85 -1.24 12.34
N THR A 448 1.10 -2.54 12.30
CA THR A 448 1.51 -3.33 13.47
C THR A 448 2.74 -4.17 13.22
N ASN A 449 3.75 -4.11 14.10
CA ASN A 449 4.93 -4.98 14.01
C ASN A 449 5.63 -4.91 12.63
N ASN A 450 5.82 -3.70 12.11
CA ASN A 450 6.63 -3.47 10.91
C ASN A 450 7.99 -2.93 11.32
N SER A 451 9.03 -3.24 10.53
CA SER A 451 10.39 -2.83 10.85
C SER A 451 11.14 -2.30 9.63
N ALA A 452 12.02 -1.31 9.84
CA ALA A 452 12.93 -0.78 8.81
C ALA A 452 14.16 -0.10 9.44
N GLU A 453 15.11 0.35 8.62
CA GLU A 453 16.16 1.26 9.08
C GLU A 453 15.57 2.66 9.34
N PHE A 454 14.73 3.13 8.42
CA PHE A 454 14.05 4.44 8.48
C PHE A 454 12.54 4.28 8.26
N GLY A 455 11.71 4.83 9.15
CA GLY A 455 10.26 4.72 9.04
C GLY A 455 9.77 3.30 9.29
N GLY A 456 9.80 2.83 10.53
CA GLY A 456 9.53 1.43 10.89
C GLY A 456 8.19 0.92 10.34
N ALA A 457 7.15 1.76 10.33
CA ALA A 457 5.94 1.52 9.56
C ALA A 457 5.90 2.32 8.25
N ILE A 458 5.98 3.64 8.30
CA ILE A 458 5.86 4.49 7.12
C ILE A 458 7.07 5.39 6.96
N TRP A 459 7.59 5.45 5.73
CA TRP A 459 8.54 6.47 5.32
C TRP A 459 7.96 7.33 4.18
N ILE A 460 8.11 8.64 4.31
CA ILE A 460 7.60 9.65 3.38
C ILE A 460 8.73 10.60 2.99
N GLU A 461 8.96 10.78 1.71
CA GLU A 461 9.86 11.80 1.17
C GLU A 461 9.09 12.73 0.24
N GLY A 462 9.03 14.02 0.57
CA GLY A 462 8.30 15.01 -0.22
C GLY A 462 6.77 14.82 -0.18
N GLY A 463 6.09 15.54 -1.07
CA GLY A 463 4.64 15.46 -1.23
C GLY A 463 3.83 15.92 -0.01
N ARG A 464 2.54 15.65 -0.03
CA ARG A 464 1.61 15.91 1.08
C ARG A 464 1.10 14.57 1.61
N SER A 465 1.09 14.41 2.93
CA SER A 465 0.50 13.25 3.58
C SER A 465 -0.67 13.68 4.47
N THR A 466 -1.78 12.94 4.40
CA THR A 466 -2.94 13.12 5.26
C THR A 466 -3.35 11.76 5.81
N LEU A 467 -3.20 11.60 7.11
CA LEU A 467 -3.53 10.38 7.83
C LEU A 467 -4.62 10.69 8.84
N SER A 468 -5.65 9.85 8.88
CA SER A 468 -6.81 10.04 9.75
C SER A 468 -7.23 8.71 10.37
N GLU A 469 -7.52 8.72 11.68
CA GLU A 469 -8.04 7.53 12.38
C GLU A 469 -7.11 6.30 12.21
N CYS A 470 -5.80 6.51 12.14
CA CYS A 470 -4.81 5.45 11.92
C CYS A 470 -4.15 5.02 13.24
N SER A 471 -3.76 3.75 13.33
CA SER A 471 -3.05 3.19 14.49
C SER A 471 -1.68 2.64 14.08
N PHE A 472 -0.66 2.98 14.85
CA PHE A 472 0.73 2.54 14.70
C PHE A 472 1.17 1.87 15.99
N THR A 473 1.31 0.55 15.96
CA THR A 473 1.57 -0.24 17.16
C THR A 473 2.79 -1.14 16.98
N ASP A 474 3.71 -1.17 17.94
CA ASP A 474 4.88 -2.06 17.92
C ASP A 474 5.73 -1.95 16.65
N ASN A 475 5.85 -0.77 16.03
CA ASN A 475 6.71 -0.58 14.86
C ASN A 475 8.11 -0.14 15.28
N ASP A 476 9.12 -0.67 14.60
CA ASP A 476 10.53 -0.55 14.99
C ASP A 476 11.36 0.04 13.85
N ALA A 477 12.01 1.18 14.09
CA ALA A 477 13.05 1.69 13.22
C ALA A 477 14.42 1.49 13.88
N VAL A 478 15.45 1.15 13.12
CA VAL A 478 16.81 1.15 13.67
C VAL A 478 17.22 2.58 14.01
N ASP A 479 17.04 3.51 13.07
CA ASP A 479 17.53 4.88 13.21
C ASP A 479 16.40 5.87 13.52
N MET A 480 15.43 6.05 12.62
CA MET A 480 14.50 7.18 12.70
C MET A 480 13.06 6.79 12.40
N GLY A 481 12.12 7.27 13.23
CA GLY A 481 10.68 7.21 12.96
C GLY A 481 10.10 5.81 13.07
N GLY A 482 10.01 5.25 14.27
CA GLY A 482 9.49 3.89 14.51
C GLY A 482 8.11 3.68 13.89
N GLY A 483 7.14 4.53 14.25
CA GLY A 483 5.83 4.56 13.59
C GLY A 483 5.91 5.21 12.22
N MET A 484 6.41 6.45 12.16
CA MET A 484 6.45 7.21 10.91
C MET A 484 7.70 8.11 10.83
N TYR A 485 8.27 8.21 9.63
CA TYR A 485 9.30 9.18 9.29
C TYR A 485 8.89 9.97 8.04
N ALA A 486 8.82 11.30 8.14
CA ALA A 486 8.58 12.21 7.03
C ALA A 486 9.74 13.17 6.81
N ILE A 487 10.21 13.27 5.55
CA ILE A 487 11.30 14.15 5.13
C ILE A 487 10.78 15.11 4.05
N SER A 488 11.00 16.42 4.23
CA SER A 488 10.60 17.47 3.28
C SER A 488 9.12 17.37 2.86
N SER A 489 8.27 16.87 3.75
CA SER A 489 6.85 16.58 3.48
C SER A 489 5.92 17.47 4.31
N ASN A 490 4.71 17.71 3.82
CA ASN A 490 3.66 18.37 4.58
C ASN A 490 2.68 17.33 5.12
N SER A 491 2.83 16.99 6.39
CA SER A 491 2.09 15.91 7.04
C SER A 491 0.95 16.42 7.91
N THR A 492 -0.24 15.86 7.74
CA THR A 492 -1.42 16.14 8.57
C THR A 492 -1.94 14.85 9.19
N LEU A 493 -1.90 14.73 10.51
CA LEU A 493 -2.34 13.55 11.26
C LEU A 493 -3.52 13.95 12.15
N ILE A 494 -4.65 13.27 11.98
CA ILE A 494 -5.91 13.58 12.67
C ILE A 494 -6.41 12.32 13.37
N SER A 495 -6.58 12.40 14.69
CA SER A 495 -7.11 11.27 15.47
C SER A 495 -6.32 9.98 15.28
N CYS A 496 -4.99 10.09 15.13
CA CYS A 496 -4.09 8.94 15.01
C CYS A 496 -3.57 8.50 16.38
N ALA A 497 -3.12 7.26 16.49
CA ALA A 497 -2.49 6.70 17.69
C ALA A 497 -1.15 6.05 17.35
N PHE A 498 -0.10 6.40 18.09
CA PHE A 498 1.24 5.84 18.02
C PHE A 498 1.57 5.22 19.38
N THR A 499 1.58 3.90 19.44
CA THR A 499 1.73 3.14 20.68
C THR A 499 2.86 2.13 20.57
N ASP A 500 3.70 2.03 21.60
CA ASP A 500 4.75 0.99 21.69
C ASP A 500 5.76 0.99 20.53
N ASN A 501 5.95 2.12 19.83
CA ASN A 501 6.92 2.19 18.73
C ASN A 501 8.33 2.47 19.27
N THR A 502 9.34 1.99 18.54
CA THR A 502 10.76 2.08 18.92
C THR A 502 11.60 2.67 17.79
N ALA A 503 12.56 3.53 18.12
CA ALA A 503 13.60 4.03 17.20
C ALA A 503 14.76 4.66 17.96
N ASP A 504 15.94 4.83 17.36
CA ASP A 504 16.96 5.71 17.97
C ASP A 504 16.45 7.17 18.05
N SER A 505 15.70 7.67 17.07
CA SER A 505 15.12 9.00 17.09
C SER A 505 13.68 9.06 16.60
N GLY A 506 12.81 9.78 17.31
CA GLY A 506 11.45 10.04 16.81
C GLY A 506 10.55 8.80 16.80
N ALA A 507 10.57 7.97 17.84
CA ALA A 507 9.96 6.62 17.80
C ALA A 507 8.49 6.60 17.39
N GLY A 508 7.65 7.50 17.89
CA GLY A 508 6.29 7.67 17.36
C GLY A 508 6.34 8.28 15.96
N PHE A 509 6.81 9.53 15.88
CA PHE A 509 6.90 10.25 14.62
C PHE A 509 8.13 11.17 14.53
N PHE A 510 8.90 11.04 13.44
CA PHE A 510 9.96 11.95 13.07
C PHE A 510 9.53 12.81 11.87
N ASN A 511 9.57 14.14 12.00
CA ASN A 511 9.45 15.08 10.89
C ASN A 511 10.75 15.86 10.66
N ASP A 512 11.36 15.70 9.48
CA ASP A 512 12.58 16.38 9.04
C ASP A 512 12.30 17.32 7.85
N CYS A 513 12.77 18.58 7.92
CA CYS A 513 12.70 19.57 6.82
C CYS A 513 11.29 19.89 6.26
N GLY A 514 10.21 19.39 6.87
CA GLY A 514 8.82 19.51 6.43
C GLY A 514 7.90 20.18 7.46
N THR A 515 6.61 20.32 7.14
CA THR A 515 5.62 20.82 8.11
C THR A 515 4.76 19.69 8.66
N CYS A 516 4.32 19.84 9.90
CA CYS A 516 3.43 18.90 10.56
C CYS A 516 2.24 19.60 11.23
N THR A 517 1.05 19.08 10.96
CA THR A 517 -0.19 19.40 11.67
C THR A 517 -0.71 18.16 12.38
N LEU A 518 -0.77 18.20 13.71
CA LEU A 518 -1.28 17.12 14.56
C LEU A 518 -2.56 17.59 15.25
N ILE A 519 -3.64 16.82 15.11
CA ILE A 519 -4.94 17.15 15.72
C ILE A 519 -5.48 15.90 16.41
N ASP A 520 -5.79 16.00 17.70
CA ASP A 520 -6.35 14.88 18.49
C ASP A 520 -5.52 13.58 18.35
N THR A 521 -4.20 13.69 18.16
CA THR A 521 -3.29 12.55 17.96
C THR A 521 -2.61 12.15 19.28
N HIS A 522 -2.46 10.86 19.50
CA HIS A 522 -1.93 10.29 20.75
C HIS A 522 -0.59 9.55 20.52
N PHE A 523 0.40 9.84 21.36
CA PHE A 523 1.70 9.17 21.40
C PHE A 523 1.90 8.55 22.78
N THR A 524 1.82 7.23 22.88
CA THR A 524 1.80 6.50 24.15
C THR A 524 2.87 5.43 24.20
N ASN A 525 3.66 5.39 25.27
CA ASN A 525 4.65 4.33 25.53
C ASN A 525 5.63 4.08 24.38
N ASN A 526 5.98 5.10 23.61
CA ASN A 526 7.03 5.00 22.60
C ASN A 526 8.40 5.14 23.29
N SER A 527 9.42 4.50 22.73
CA SER A 527 10.76 4.47 23.31
C SER A 527 11.82 4.87 22.29
N ALA A 528 12.66 5.84 22.62
CA ALA A 528 13.77 6.27 21.77
C ALA A 528 15.06 6.61 22.53
N TYR A 529 16.15 6.83 21.79
CA TYR A 529 17.30 7.56 22.35
C TYR A 529 16.92 9.03 22.58
N GLU A 530 16.31 9.67 21.58
CA GLU A 530 15.74 11.03 21.68
C GLU A 530 14.36 11.14 21.01
N GLY A 531 13.47 11.96 21.58
CA GLY A 531 12.22 12.33 20.89
C GLY A 531 11.24 11.18 20.76
N ALA A 532 11.00 10.44 21.85
CA ALA A 532 10.25 9.18 21.78
C ALA A 532 8.82 9.33 21.26
N GLY A 533 8.08 10.36 21.69
CA GLY A 533 6.78 10.69 21.11
C GLY A 533 6.93 11.28 19.70
N VAL A 534 7.38 12.53 19.62
CA VAL A 534 7.59 13.26 18.36
C VAL A 534 8.94 13.96 18.35
N LYS A 535 9.63 13.90 17.21
CA LYS A 535 10.82 14.71 16.92
C LYS A 535 10.61 15.55 15.67
N ILE A 536 10.86 16.86 15.76
CA ILE A 536 10.86 17.81 14.65
C ILE A 536 12.28 18.35 14.47
N MET A 537 12.75 18.37 13.23
CA MET A 537 14.06 18.87 12.88
C MET A 537 13.99 19.76 11.64
N GLU A 538 14.77 20.85 11.64
CA GLU A 538 15.01 21.70 10.46
C GLU A 538 13.73 22.21 9.78
N SER A 539 12.65 22.42 10.55
CA SER A 539 11.38 22.88 9.98
C SER A 539 11.50 24.33 9.49
N THR A 540 11.08 24.55 8.25
CA THR A 540 11.04 25.87 7.62
C THR A 540 9.63 26.46 7.55
N GLY A 541 8.60 25.67 7.87
CA GLY A 541 7.21 26.12 7.96
C GLY A 541 6.62 25.87 9.34
N GLU A 542 5.50 26.54 9.63
CA GLU A 542 4.82 26.45 10.93
C GLU A 542 4.29 25.04 11.19
N ASN A 543 4.51 24.55 12.41
CA ASN A 543 3.96 23.29 12.88
C ASN A 543 2.84 23.57 13.88
N THR A 544 1.76 22.78 13.85
CA THR A 544 0.59 23.01 14.71
C THR A 544 0.09 21.74 15.38
N PHE A 545 0.13 21.70 16.71
CA PHE A 545 -0.32 20.57 17.52
C PHE A 545 -1.51 21.01 18.35
N THR A 546 -2.66 20.36 18.17
CA THR A 546 -3.92 20.72 18.82
C THR A 546 -4.54 19.52 19.51
N ARG A 547 -4.75 19.61 20.82
CA ARG A 547 -5.38 18.54 21.63
C ARG A 547 -4.67 17.18 21.53
N CYS A 548 -3.36 17.19 21.31
CA CYS A 548 -2.55 15.98 21.27
C CYS A 548 -2.17 15.51 22.68
N THR A 549 -1.95 14.20 22.83
CA THR A 549 -1.48 13.61 24.10
C THR A 549 -0.15 12.90 23.90
N PHE A 550 0.80 13.20 24.77
CA PHE A 550 2.10 12.54 24.86
C PHE A 550 2.18 11.91 26.24
N SER A 551 2.06 10.58 26.32
CA SER A 551 1.96 9.90 27.60
C SER A 551 2.90 8.71 27.73
N GLU A 552 3.57 8.59 28.87
CA GLU A 552 4.35 7.37 29.20
C GLU A 552 5.48 7.07 28.21
N ASN A 553 5.92 8.05 27.41
CA ASN A 553 7.02 7.87 26.48
C ASN A 553 8.37 7.91 27.23
N PHE A 554 9.36 7.20 26.71
CA PHE A 554 10.68 7.04 27.31
C PHE A 554 11.81 7.43 26.36
N ALA A 555 12.69 8.33 26.79
CA ALA A 555 13.92 8.68 26.08
C ALA A 555 15.15 8.30 26.92
N SER A 556 16.14 7.63 26.31
CA SER A 556 17.41 7.32 26.98
C SER A 556 18.46 8.44 26.91
N ASP A 557 18.08 9.60 26.40
CA ASP A 557 18.85 10.84 26.47
C ASP A 557 17.90 12.01 26.78
N ALA A 558 17.25 12.58 25.76
CA ALA A 558 16.45 13.79 25.90
C ALA A 558 15.06 13.74 25.24
N GLY A 559 14.12 14.49 25.82
CA GLY A 559 12.85 14.85 25.18
C GLY A 559 11.92 13.67 24.92
N ALA A 560 11.39 13.02 25.96
CA ALA A 560 10.58 11.83 25.75
C ALA A 560 9.20 12.13 25.11
N GLY A 561 8.57 13.27 25.40
CA GLY A 561 7.33 13.67 24.74
C GLY A 561 7.55 14.31 23.36
N LEU A 562 8.17 15.50 23.34
CA LEU A 562 8.39 16.29 22.13
C LEU A 562 9.80 16.89 22.06
N VAL A 563 10.48 16.69 20.94
CA VAL A 563 11.75 17.33 20.61
C VAL A 563 11.59 18.24 19.41
N ILE A 564 12.14 19.46 19.48
CA ILE A 564 12.22 20.39 18.33
C ILE A 564 13.64 20.97 18.25
N LEU A 565 14.27 20.76 17.10
CA LEU A 565 15.67 21.13 16.85
C LEU A 565 15.79 21.95 15.56
N ASP A 566 16.67 22.95 15.58
CA ASP A 566 17.13 23.72 14.42
C ASP A 566 15.99 24.27 13.53
N SER A 567 14.83 24.55 14.13
CA SER A 567 13.63 24.93 13.41
C SER A 567 13.44 26.43 13.41
N THR A 568 13.49 27.02 12.23
CA THR A 568 13.38 28.47 12.04
C THR A 568 11.95 28.99 12.17
N ALA A 569 10.97 28.14 11.89
CA ALA A 569 9.56 28.44 12.01
C ALA A 569 9.02 28.12 13.41
N GLU A 570 7.97 28.83 13.81
CA GLU A 570 7.31 28.61 15.09
C GLU A 570 6.52 27.29 15.10
N THR A 571 6.62 26.55 16.20
CA THR A 571 5.73 25.42 16.49
C THR A 571 4.70 25.83 17.54
N THR A 572 3.42 25.77 17.19
CA THR A 572 2.31 26.09 18.10
C THR A 572 1.74 24.82 18.72
N VAL A 573 1.68 24.77 20.04
CA VAL A 573 1.15 23.66 20.83
C VAL A 573 -0.04 24.18 21.63
N THR A 574 -1.26 23.68 21.36
CA THR A 574 -2.50 24.20 21.97
C THR A 574 -3.36 23.08 22.55
N GLY A 575 -3.68 23.20 23.84
CA GLY A 575 -4.55 22.23 24.52
C GLY A 575 -3.95 20.82 24.62
N CYS A 576 -2.62 20.70 24.56
CA CYS A 576 -1.94 19.41 24.57
C CYS A 576 -1.65 18.94 26.00
N THR A 577 -1.51 17.62 26.17
CA THR A 577 -1.15 17.01 27.46
C THR A 577 0.15 16.22 27.33
N PHE A 578 1.11 16.51 28.19
CA PHE A 578 2.37 15.79 28.35
C PHE A 578 2.38 15.18 29.73
N SER A 579 2.14 13.87 29.83
CA SER A 579 1.99 13.19 31.12
C SER A 579 2.89 11.99 31.28
N LYS A 580 3.61 11.89 32.41
CA LYS A 580 4.42 10.70 32.75
C LYS A 580 5.50 10.33 31.72
N ASN A 581 5.99 11.29 30.96
CA ASN A 581 7.10 11.05 30.04
C ASN A 581 8.42 11.09 30.84
N SER A 582 9.38 10.23 30.46
CA SER A 582 10.62 10.05 31.20
C SER A 582 11.84 10.13 30.29
N ALA A 583 12.74 11.08 30.54
CA ALA A 583 14.06 11.17 29.91
C ALA A 583 15.16 10.86 30.93
N THR A 584 16.29 10.30 30.53
CA THR A 584 17.39 10.03 31.48
C THR A 584 18.33 11.21 31.68
N GLU A 585 18.39 12.15 30.74
CA GLU A 585 19.22 13.36 30.83
C GLU A 585 18.35 14.63 30.87
N GLU A 586 17.82 15.11 29.75
CA GLU A 586 17.08 16.39 29.71
C GLU A 586 15.62 16.28 29.26
N GLY A 587 14.74 17.08 29.88
CA GLY A 587 13.43 17.41 29.30
C GLY A 587 12.47 16.22 29.22
N GLY A 588 11.86 15.83 30.34
CA GLY A 588 11.00 14.64 30.38
C GLY A 588 9.79 14.75 29.45
N GLY A 589 9.07 15.86 29.52
CA GLY A 589 7.97 16.18 28.61
C GLY A 589 8.41 16.73 27.26
N GLY A 590 9.52 17.47 27.19
CA GLY A 590 10.07 17.91 25.91
C GLY A 590 11.39 18.69 25.97
N PHE A 591 11.92 18.94 24.79
CA PHE A 591 13.27 19.46 24.56
C PHE A 591 13.27 20.39 23.34
N LEU A 592 13.86 21.59 23.47
CA LEU A 592 13.84 22.64 22.45
C LEU A 592 15.24 23.24 22.29
N ILE A 593 15.82 23.15 21.09
CA ILE A 593 17.13 23.75 20.76
C ILE A 593 17.04 24.57 19.48
N ASP A 594 17.64 25.76 19.50
CA ASP A 594 17.77 26.66 18.34
C ASP A 594 16.45 26.87 17.58
N SER A 595 15.35 26.97 18.34
CA SER A 595 13.99 26.87 17.80
C SER A 595 13.00 27.82 18.49
N ARG A 596 11.78 27.90 17.95
CA ARG A 596 10.68 28.72 18.50
C ARG A 596 9.44 27.89 18.80
N MET A 597 8.90 28.03 20.00
CA MET A 597 7.66 27.38 20.42
C MET A 597 6.71 28.36 21.13
N LEU A 598 5.43 28.28 20.75
CA LEU A 598 4.30 28.89 21.44
C LEU A 598 3.42 27.80 22.03
N CYS A 599 3.32 27.74 23.34
CA CYS A 599 2.55 26.74 24.08
C CYS A 599 1.36 27.40 24.79
N ILE A 600 0.15 26.94 24.51
CA ILE A 600 -1.10 27.55 24.98
C ILE A 600 -1.99 26.48 25.60
N ASP A 601 -2.62 26.79 26.73
CA ASP A 601 -3.66 25.96 27.38
C ASP A 601 -3.22 24.49 27.59
N SER A 602 -1.93 24.25 27.80
CA SER A 602 -1.35 22.89 27.80
C SER A 602 -0.94 22.43 29.20
N LEU A 603 -1.03 21.12 29.42
CA LEU A 603 -0.74 20.46 30.71
C LEU A 603 0.54 19.64 30.63
N PHE A 604 1.43 19.83 31.59
CA PHE A 604 2.62 19.03 31.84
C PHE A 604 2.54 18.42 33.23
N ASP A 605 2.21 17.12 33.32
CA ASP A 605 1.97 16.41 34.59
C ASP A 605 2.91 15.20 34.77
N ASN A 606 3.52 15.06 35.94
CA ASN A 606 4.29 13.86 36.31
C ASN A 606 5.44 13.48 35.34
N ASN A 607 6.03 14.43 34.62
CA ASN A 607 7.17 14.13 33.76
C ASN A 607 8.47 14.07 34.58
N PHE A 608 9.40 13.22 34.13
CA PHE A 608 10.65 12.94 34.83
C PHE A 608 11.86 13.16 33.92
N ALA A 609 12.88 13.84 34.42
CA ALA A 609 14.20 13.90 33.80
C ALA A 609 15.31 14.02 34.84
N ARG A 610 16.57 13.88 34.43
CA ARG A 610 17.68 14.29 35.31
C ARG A 610 17.71 15.80 35.48
N SER A 611 17.36 16.57 34.44
CA SER A 611 17.22 18.02 34.52
C SER A 611 16.06 18.52 33.65
N GLY A 612 15.25 19.46 34.14
CA GLY A 612 14.08 19.95 33.38
C GLY A 612 12.98 18.89 33.31
N GLY A 613 12.33 18.58 34.44
CA GLY A 613 11.41 17.46 34.54
C GLY A 613 10.28 17.50 33.50
N ALA A 614 9.73 18.68 33.22
CA ALA A 614 8.78 18.89 32.14
C ALA A 614 9.46 19.26 30.83
N TYR A 615 10.31 20.28 30.83
CA TYR A 615 10.83 20.84 29.57
C TYR A 615 12.22 21.46 29.75
N TRP A 616 13.04 21.36 28.71
CA TRP A 616 14.33 22.04 28.62
C TRP A 616 14.42 22.86 27.33
N SER A 617 14.84 24.12 27.44
CA SER A 617 14.99 25.06 26.33
C SER A 617 16.42 25.59 26.27
N GLU A 618 17.08 25.42 25.13
CA GLU A 618 18.43 25.91 24.87
C GLU A 618 18.48 26.79 23.62
N SER A 619 19.11 27.96 23.68
CA SER A 619 19.29 28.89 22.55
C SER A 619 17.99 29.19 21.78
N SER A 620 16.85 29.16 22.49
CA SER A 620 15.53 29.09 21.89
C SER A 620 14.60 30.21 22.36
N PHE A 621 13.46 30.35 21.68
CA PHE A 621 12.35 31.19 22.12
C PHE A 621 11.19 30.31 22.57
N LEU A 622 10.80 30.41 23.84
CA LEU A 622 9.66 29.68 24.40
C LEU A 622 8.65 30.66 25.00
N GLU A 623 7.42 30.66 24.48
CA GLU A 623 6.30 31.38 25.07
C GLU A 623 5.27 30.40 25.59
N CYS A 624 4.89 30.53 26.86
CA CYS A 624 3.83 29.73 27.47
C CYS A 624 2.71 30.64 27.97
N ILE A 625 1.47 30.36 27.56
CA ILE A 625 0.28 31.10 27.93
C ILE A 625 -0.76 30.14 28.54
N ASN A 626 -1.17 30.39 29.77
CA ASN A 626 -2.18 29.57 30.46
C ASN A 626 -1.82 28.07 30.53
N CYS A 627 -0.52 27.78 30.69
CA CYS A 627 -0.02 26.41 30.81
C CYS A 627 0.09 25.98 32.28
N VAL A 628 -0.11 24.69 32.54
CA VAL A 628 -0.01 24.10 33.88
C VAL A 628 1.13 23.09 33.91
N PHE A 629 2.07 23.31 34.83
CA PHE A 629 3.20 22.42 35.11
C PHE A 629 3.07 21.89 36.53
N THR A 630 2.69 20.62 36.66
CA THR A 630 2.47 20.03 37.98
C THR A 630 3.11 18.66 38.16
N SER A 631 3.57 18.38 39.38
CA SER A 631 4.13 17.08 39.77
C SER A 631 5.34 16.62 38.94
N ASN A 632 6.02 17.51 38.22
CA ASN A 632 7.19 17.15 37.42
C ASN A 632 8.42 17.03 38.32
N GLN A 633 9.33 16.13 37.96
CA GLN A 633 10.48 15.77 38.78
C GLN A 633 11.79 15.85 38.00
N ALA A 634 12.76 16.54 38.57
CA ALA A 634 14.15 16.59 38.12
C ALA A 634 15.11 16.09 39.20
N GLU A 635 16.05 15.20 38.85
CA GLU A 635 17.09 14.76 39.80
C GLU A 635 18.07 15.88 40.17
N SER A 636 18.34 16.81 39.25
CA SER A 636 19.28 17.92 39.41
C SER A 636 18.54 19.23 39.65
N SER A 637 18.21 20.00 38.62
CA SER A 637 17.61 21.33 38.74
C SER A 637 16.41 21.48 37.79
N GLY A 638 15.59 22.51 38.01
CA GLY A 638 14.45 22.83 37.16
C GLY A 638 13.39 21.72 37.18
N GLY A 639 12.67 21.59 38.29
CA GLY A 639 11.73 20.48 38.46
C GLY A 639 10.64 20.46 37.38
N ALA A 640 10.23 21.62 36.86
CA ALA A 640 9.49 21.72 35.62
C ALA A 640 10.37 22.18 34.44
N LEU A 641 10.90 23.41 34.49
CA LEU A 641 11.55 24.05 33.33
C LEU A 641 13.02 24.38 33.56
N ILE A 642 13.82 24.22 32.51
CA ILE A 642 15.17 24.78 32.39
C ILE A 642 15.28 25.67 31.16
N PHE A 643 15.99 26.77 31.33
CA PHE A 643 16.34 27.71 30.26
C PHE A 643 17.86 27.88 30.20
N GLU A 644 18.44 27.73 29.01
CA GLU A 644 19.84 28.00 28.72
C GLU A 644 19.96 28.86 27.46
N PHE A 645 20.64 30.01 27.55
CA PHE A 645 20.78 30.99 26.46
C PHE A 645 19.48 31.34 25.71
N SER A 646 18.33 31.22 26.37
CA SER A 646 17.01 31.31 25.74
C SER A 646 16.33 32.66 26.03
N THR A 647 15.26 32.94 25.31
CA THR A 647 14.31 34.00 25.67
C THR A 647 12.98 33.32 25.95
N SER A 648 12.43 33.55 27.14
CA SER A 648 11.23 32.86 27.58
C SER A 648 10.23 33.79 28.26
N LEU A 649 8.98 33.70 27.82
CA LEU A 649 7.86 34.48 28.34
C LEU A 649 6.83 33.52 28.94
N LEU A 650 6.55 33.67 30.22
CA LEU A 650 5.55 32.90 30.93
C LEU A 650 4.42 33.82 31.35
N ASN A 651 3.23 33.58 30.80
CA ASN A 651 2.05 34.40 31.03
C ASN A 651 0.90 33.54 31.56
N THR A 652 0.32 33.92 32.70
CA THR A 652 -0.85 33.23 33.29
C THR A 652 -0.57 31.72 33.54
N CYS A 653 0.68 31.34 33.76
CA CYS A 653 1.05 29.93 33.94
C CYS A 653 0.94 29.50 35.42
N VAL A 654 0.80 28.20 35.68
CA VAL A 654 0.76 27.62 37.02
C VAL A 654 1.83 26.54 37.18
N PHE A 655 2.69 26.70 38.18
CA PHE A 655 3.73 25.74 38.57
C PHE A 655 3.46 25.25 39.99
N SER A 656 3.12 23.97 40.14
CA SER A 656 2.81 23.39 41.45
C SER A 656 3.33 21.98 41.68
N ASN A 657 3.79 21.69 42.90
CA ASN A 657 4.25 20.36 43.31
C ASN A 657 5.41 19.79 42.47
N ASN A 658 6.21 20.64 41.83
CA ASN A 658 7.37 20.21 41.06
C ASN A 658 8.59 20.02 41.98
N VAL A 659 9.42 19.01 41.69
CA VAL A 659 10.51 18.56 42.56
C VAL A 659 11.85 18.66 41.85
N ALA A 660 12.85 19.27 42.49
CA ALA A 660 14.24 19.33 42.00
C ALA A 660 15.24 18.97 43.10
N GLY A 661 16.30 18.21 42.79
CA GLY A 661 17.28 17.75 43.79
C GLY A 661 18.33 18.78 44.25
N LYS A 662 18.62 19.81 43.45
CA LYS A 662 19.64 20.84 43.69
C LYS A 662 19.11 22.28 43.67
N GLY A 663 17.79 22.45 43.57
CA GLY A 663 17.09 23.75 43.59
C GLY A 663 16.43 24.12 42.26
N GLY A 664 15.62 25.19 42.29
CA GLY A 664 14.78 25.59 41.16
C GLY A 664 13.63 24.61 40.98
N GLY A 665 12.84 24.39 42.03
CA GLY A 665 11.78 23.39 42.06
C GLY A 665 10.78 23.55 40.92
N ALA A 666 10.41 24.78 40.58
CA ALA A 666 9.68 25.04 39.35
C ALA A 666 10.64 25.27 38.18
N MET A 667 11.59 26.19 38.33
CA MET A 667 12.36 26.72 37.19
C MET A 667 13.83 26.95 37.52
N THR A 668 14.71 26.78 36.53
CA THR A 668 16.10 27.23 36.60
C THR A 668 16.48 28.01 35.33
N ASN A 669 17.07 29.19 35.52
CA ASN A 669 17.52 30.06 34.42
C ASN A 669 19.06 30.11 34.34
N PHE A 670 19.67 29.57 33.28
CA PHE A 670 21.09 29.71 32.96
C PHE A 670 21.28 30.75 31.85
N VAL A 671 21.66 31.97 32.23
CA VAL A 671 22.08 33.03 31.28
C VAL A 671 21.03 33.28 30.18
N SER A 672 19.74 33.23 30.55
CA SER A 672 18.59 33.45 29.66
C SER A 672 17.79 34.68 30.06
N SER A 673 16.98 35.21 29.15
CA SER A 673 15.97 36.23 29.43
C SER A 673 14.67 35.56 29.84
N LEU A 674 14.41 35.42 31.14
CA LEU A 674 13.18 34.85 31.67
C LEU A 674 12.24 35.96 32.17
N GLU A 675 11.06 36.04 31.56
CA GLU A 675 10.03 37.04 31.84
C GLU A 675 8.77 36.37 32.39
N LEU A 676 8.27 36.84 33.53
CA LEU A 676 7.05 36.33 34.16
C LEU A 676 5.98 37.42 34.23
N MET A 677 4.75 37.07 33.90
CA MET A 677 3.56 37.91 34.07
C MET A 677 2.37 37.05 34.52
N ASP A 678 1.60 37.53 35.49
CA ASP A 678 0.36 36.88 35.98
C ASP A 678 0.53 35.37 36.34
N THR A 679 1.75 34.94 36.69
CA THR A 679 2.13 33.53 36.81
C THR A 679 2.22 33.11 38.29
N ARG A 680 1.67 31.94 38.60
CA ARG A 680 1.67 31.35 39.95
C ARG A 680 2.73 30.25 40.05
N VAL A 681 3.65 30.38 40.99
CA VAL A 681 4.73 29.44 41.29
C VAL A 681 4.69 29.10 42.78
N CYS A 682 4.18 27.91 43.12
CA CYS A 682 3.97 27.55 44.52
C CYS A 682 4.08 26.06 44.81
N GLY A 683 4.40 25.67 46.05
CA GLY A 683 4.40 24.26 46.45
C GLY A 683 5.49 23.42 45.77
N ASN A 684 6.51 24.03 45.18
CA ASN A 684 7.62 23.33 44.55
C ASN A 684 8.81 23.20 45.52
N THR A 685 9.81 22.38 45.22
CA THR A 685 11.03 22.31 46.05
C THR A 685 11.77 23.65 46.07
N ALA A 686 12.09 24.17 47.26
CA ALA A 686 12.85 25.40 47.43
C ALA A 686 14.28 25.34 46.84
N PRO A 687 14.83 26.44 46.30
CA PRO A 687 14.10 27.67 45.93
C PRO A 687 13.15 27.42 44.75
N GLN A 688 12.00 28.11 44.74
CA GLN A 688 10.98 27.99 43.68
C GLN A 688 11.57 28.24 42.27
N ILE A 689 12.31 29.34 42.12
CA ILE A 689 13.02 29.73 40.90
C ILE A 689 14.51 29.88 41.25
N LEU A 690 15.38 29.27 40.45
CA LEU A 690 16.83 29.38 40.61
C LEU A 690 17.41 30.32 39.53
N ASN A 691 18.16 31.34 39.99
CA ASN A 691 18.74 32.47 39.24
C ASN A 691 17.73 33.58 38.84
N GLU A 692 18.22 34.60 38.13
CA GLU A 692 17.48 35.85 37.87
C GLU A 692 16.30 35.67 36.91
N TYR A 693 15.27 36.48 37.09
CA TYR A 693 14.13 36.63 36.19
C TYR A 693 13.62 38.07 36.24
N THR A 694 12.86 38.47 35.22
CA THR A 694 12.20 39.77 35.17
C THR A 694 10.72 39.60 35.50
N ASP A 695 10.27 40.32 36.52
CA ASP A 695 8.88 40.37 36.94
C ASP A 695 8.14 41.52 36.22
N PHE A 696 7.11 41.19 35.44
CA PHE A 696 6.23 42.15 34.76
C PHE A 696 4.91 42.41 35.51
N GLY A 697 4.77 41.89 36.73
CA GLY A 697 3.61 42.08 37.60
C GLY A 697 2.61 40.93 37.59
N GLY A 698 1.79 40.86 38.65
CA GLY A 698 0.72 39.87 38.81
C GLY A 698 1.19 38.46 39.19
N ASN A 699 2.49 38.27 39.40
CA ASN A 699 3.07 36.97 39.74
C ASN A 699 2.91 36.65 41.23
N CYS A 700 2.69 35.37 41.56
CA CYS A 700 2.79 34.87 42.93
C CYS A 700 3.84 33.79 43.04
N ILE A 701 4.87 34.00 43.89
CA ILE A 701 5.98 33.05 44.07
C ILE A 701 6.12 32.73 45.56
N GLN A 702 5.62 31.56 45.98
CA GLN A 702 5.54 31.18 47.40
C GLN A 702 5.94 29.72 47.65
N GLU A 703 6.29 29.36 48.88
CA GLU A 703 6.57 27.96 49.22
C GLU A 703 5.29 27.12 49.30
N SER A 704 4.18 27.70 49.77
CA SER A 704 2.87 27.04 49.82
C SER A 704 1.91 27.67 48.81
N CYS A 705 1.12 26.84 48.14
CA CYS A 705 0.10 27.35 47.23
C CYS A 705 -1.01 28.12 47.95
N ILE A 706 -1.31 27.81 49.21
CA ILE A 706 -2.32 28.54 49.99
C ILE A 706 -1.97 30.04 50.08
N ASP A 707 -0.68 30.37 50.12
CA ASP A 707 -0.20 31.74 50.28
C ASP A 707 -0.40 32.57 48.99
N CYS A 708 -0.60 31.92 47.84
CA CYS A 708 -0.97 32.58 46.59
C CYS A 708 -2.47 32.83 46.43
N ASP A 709 -3.29 32.22 47.30
CA ASP A 709 -4.72 32.49 47.34
C ASP A 709 -5.06 33.61 48.36
N VAL A 710 -4.03 34.19 49.00
CA VAL A 710 -4.12 35.38 49.84
C VAL A 710 -3.89 36.60 48.95
N PRO A 711 -4.87 37.50 48.77
CA PRO A 711 -4.66 38.72 48.00
C PRO A 711 -3.54 39.55 48.62
N ASP A 712 -2.73 40.21 47.79
CA ASP A 712 -1.70 41.17 48.26
C ASP A 712 -2.36 42.20 49.17
N CYS A 713 -2.12 42.06 50.47
CA CYS A 713 -2.78 42.84 51.51
C CYS A 713 -1.70 43.56 52.32
N PRO A 714 -0.97 44.52 51.73
CA PRO A 714 0.17 45.17 52.40
C PRO A 714 -0.21 45.88 53.70
N ALA A 715 -1.51 46.12 53.92
CA ALA A 715 -2.06 46.68 55.15
C ALA A 715 -2.39 45.65 56.24
N ASP A 716 -2.26 44.36 55.98
CA ASP A 716 -2.39 43.26 56.95
C ASP A 716 -1.02 43.06 57.63
N LEU A 717 -0.77 43.84 58.67
CA LEU A 717 0.53 43.93 59.32
C LEU A 717 0.79 42.78 60.31
N ASN A 718 -0.24 41.97 60.61
CA ASN A 718 -0.13 40.82 61.49
C ASN A 718 -0.31 39.46 60.78
N ASP A 719 -0.42 39.48 59.44
CA ASP A 719 -0.62 38.33 58.55
C ASP A 719 -1.82 37.45 58.94
N ASP A 720 -2.92 38.05 59.43
CA ASP A 720 -4.12 37.31 59.85
C ASP A 720 -5.23 37.19 58.77
N GLY A 721 -4.99 37.79 57.62
CA GLY A 721 -5.87 37.81 56.45
C GLY A 721 -6.98 38.88 56.51
N ILE A 722 -6.97 39.78 57.50
CA ILE A 722 -7.99 40.83 57.69
C ILE A 722 -7.35 42.13 58.16
N VAL A 723 -7.34 43.17 57.32
CA VAL A 723 -6.97 44.53 57.73
C VAL A 723 -8.00 45.10 58.69
N ASN A 724 -7.64 45.21 59.96
CA ASN A 724 -8.53 45.64 61.01
C ASN A 724 -7.82 46.50 62.08
N GLY A 725 -8.46 46.61 63.24
CA GLY A 725 -7.91 47.37 64.36
C GLY A 725 -6.56 46.87 64.86
N LEU A 726 -6.23 45.60 64.65
CA LEU A 726 -4.95 45.02 65.03
C LEU A 726 -3.81 45.56 64.16
N ASP A 727 -4.00 45.62 62.85
CA ASP A 727 -3.04 46.18 61.91
C ASP A 727 -2.84 47.67 62.12
N LEU A 728 -3.95 48.39 62.31
CA LEU A 728 -3.89 49.80 62.69
C LEU A 728 -3.09 50.03 63.97
N THR A 729 -3.17 49.10 64.92
CA THR A 729 -2.41 49.20 66.17
C THR A 729 -0.91 49.01 65.93
N ILE A 730 -0.53 48.14 65.00
CA ILE A 730 0.87 47.95 64.61
C ILE A 730 1.39 49.21 63.92
N LEU A 731 0.63 49.77 62.97
CA LEU A 731 1.00 51.01 62.29
C LEU A 731 1.12 52.20 63.25
N ILE A 732 0.17 52.37 64.18
CA ILE A 732 0.23 53.44 65.18
C ILE A 732 1.38 53.23 66.18
N ALA A 733 1.75 51.98 66.49
CA ALA A 733 2.89 51.69 67.34
C ALA A 733 4.22 52.11 66.68
N ASP A 734 4.28 52.01 65.36
CA ASP A 734 5.41 52.44 64.54
C ASP A 734 5.35 53.92 64.13
N TRP A 735 4.37 54.69 64.60
CA TRP A 735 4.19 56.07 64.15
C TRP A 735 5.43 56.94 64.37
N GLY A 736 5.97 57.49 63.29
CA GLY A 736 7.21 58.26 63.28
C GLY A 736 8.50 57.43 63.29
N CYS A 737 8.42 56.11 63.07
CA CYS A 737 9.57 55.27 62.80
C CYS A 737 10.25 55.71 61.49
N THR A 738 11.59 55.69 61.45
CA THR A 738 12.38 56.14 60.29
C THR A 738 13.54 55.17 59.99
N GLY A 739 13.73 54.83 58.72
CA GLY A 739 14.81 53.96 58.23
C GLY A 739 14.34 52.55 57.82
N GLU A 740 15.24 51.74 57.27
CA GLU A 740 14.91 50.36 56.85
C GLU A 740 14.65 49.47 58.07
N GLY A 741 13.43 48.93 58.17
CA GLY A 741 12.99 48.06 59.26
C GLY A 741 11.78 48.55 60.08
N CYS A 742 10.97 49.46 59.54
CA CYS A 742 9.69 49.89 60.11
C CYS A 742 8.53 49.14 59.43
N PRO A 743 7.92 48.12 60.05
CA PRO A 743 6.79 47.38 59.47
C PRO A 743 5.61 48.27 59.04
N GLY A 744 5.39 49.39 59.73
CA GLY A 744 4.33 50.35 59.38
C GLY A 744 4.59 51.28 58.18
N ASP A 745 5.74 51.22 57.50
CA ASP A 745 6.08 52.06 56.33
C ASP A 745 5.54 51.38 55.05
N LEU A 746 4.24 51.57 54.81
CA LEU A 746 3.47 50.90 53.78
C LEU A 746 3.64 51.54 52.40
N ASP A 747 4.01 52.83 52.34
CA ASP A 747 4.25 53.54 51.09
C ASP A 747 5.73 53.61 50.68
N GLY A 748 6.63 53.09 51.52
CA GLY A 748 8.06 52.98 51.26
C GLY A 748 8.79 54.33 51.28
N SER A 749 8.23 55.34 51.93
CA SER A 749 8.81 56.68 52.02
C SER A 749 9.94 56.79 53.04
N GLY A 750 10.14 55.76 53.88
CA GLY A 750 11.13 55.75 54.95
C GLY A 750 10.66 56.44 56.24
N LEU A 751 9.38 56.79 56.35
CA LEU A 751 8.75 57.42 57.51
C LEU A 751 7.30 56.94 57.67
N VAL A 752 6.98 56.34 58.83
CA VAL A 752 5.59 55.96 59.14
C VAL A 752 4.76 57.18 59.55
N ASP A 753 3.84 57.62 58.70
CA ASP A 753 3.01 58.80 58.95
C ASP A 753 1.55 58.69 58.46
N GLY A 754 0.93 59.85 58.24
CA GLY A 754 -0.45 59.96 57.77
C GLY A 754 -0.70 59.28 56.43
N ALA A 755 0.31 59.13 55.57
CA ALA A 755 0.20 58.46 54.28
C ALA A 755 -0.02 56.95 54.46
N ASP A 756 0.77 56.28 55.31
CA ASP A 756 0.62 54.85 55.59
C ASP A 756 -0.73 54.54 56.25
N LEU A 757 -1.18 55.44 57.12
CA LEU A 757 -2.51 55.33 57.75
C LEU A 757 -3.64 55.29 56.71
N THR A 758 -3.50 56.03 55.61
CA THR A 758 -4.51 56.01 54.55
C THR A 758 -4.55 54.69 53.80
N ILE A 759 -3.41 53.98 53.72
CA ILE A 759 -3.32 52.65 53.10
C ILE A 759 -4.07 51.63 53.97
N ILE A 760 -3.88 51.64 55.30
CA ILE A 760 -4.67 50.79 56.21
C ILE A 760 -6.16 51.04 56.11
N PHE A 761 -6.59 52.30 56.09
CA PHE A 761 -8.03 52.58 55.98
C PHE A 761 -8.61 52.26 54.60
N SER A 762 -7.80 52.34 53.54
CA SER A 762 -8.25 51.95 52.20
C SER A 762 -8.43 50.45 52.04
N ALA A 763 -7.71 49.65 52.82
CA ALA A 763 -7.73 48.19 52.76
C ALA A 763 -8.58 47.54 53.88
N TRP A 764 -9.25 48.35 54.71
CA TRP A 764 -9.97 47.89 55.92
C TRP A 764 -11.07 46.86 55.63
N GLY A 765 -10.90 45.63 56.10
CA GLY A 765 -11.78 44.50 55.83
C GLY A 765 -10.99 43.19 55.67
N GLY A 766 -11.67 42.11 55.26
CA GLY A 766 -10.96 40.89 54.87
C GLY A 766 -10.14 41.14 53.61
N CYS A 767 -8.97 40.52 53.51
CA CYS A 767 -8.18 40.52 52.29
C CYS A 767 -8.93 39.65 51.25
N GLY A 768 -9.81 40.28 50.47
CA GLY A 768 -10.73 39.65 49.50
C GLY A 768 -11.78 40.59 48.93
#